data_AF-A0A661RJY6-F1
#
_entry.id   AF-A0A661RJY6-F1
#
_cell.length_a   1.000
_cell.length_b   1.000
_cell.length_c   1.000
_cell.angle_alpha   90.00
_cell.angle_beta   90.00
_cell.angle_gamma   90.00
#
_symmetry.space_group_name_H-M   'P 1'
#
loop_
_entity.id
_entity.type
_entity.pdbx_description
1 polymer ?
#
loop_
_entity_poly.entity_id
_entity_poly.type
_entity_poly.pdbx_seq_one_letter_code
_entity_poly.pdbx_strand_id
1 'polypeptide(L)'
;KEGRENWLDKDARDKIFAKVGTHSKNGQSWAGLNLKLQSINKNVLDVAEQAGLIDPEARAIWESNFYIPFYRIMENDVTRQEFLSGPNRSKKHISSQIKQLKGGEAKIGDPLENLLKNWMYMIDAAARNKARAKAFEVGTEVDIIQEVSKKELLKILGSQTVTRFAVIKDGKTKARNIFDTREEAEAWAYDLQDQGKGYYKVEPRKETKVVFGSMKDYGILSFQKNGETVYFKTDDSDLFESLSEIDATAFNNVLMKMMGGAKRLLSYSATFGPAFMIRNMIRDTVHTSVVSGSFRPFLDTGIGFVKSMREDADYIEYMASGFGFGSSYVNSEDPATGSRYIKDIVKREGKGAIARILTSPKKMLSAWEKIGSASENATRLGLYKNLKAKGASNFDAGFEGRDLMDFSMRGSSQTVQMLTRIVPFLNARVQGLYKLGRASQDNPKAFMLKSAMLTTAALALWSLYKDDDRYIQLEDWEKWTYFHFWLGDDHYRIPKPFEIGALFASLPESVANVMNGTEDGEVVWDWFQHTARDVFNVDMPQLFKPVVEERFNMSTFKNRPVVPEYMGKLDPSEQYYPHTSETARMVGGALNVSPIKIQHYVRGYLSTIGMMTLAITDVVTREAMGYPDRPEGGPNPFGLGIHKTGVDRTTKDITRFYEFYKEVETANRTLNHYMTTGQQDTAKDYFLENKETISMKQPVYKIRAYLTKINKEIKRLQRSKTLSPSDKREKIDALNRTKARVTRTLFKKIRTTR
;
A
#
# COMPACT_ATOMS: atom_id res chain seq x y z
N LYS A 1 -36.51 10.89 34.06
CA LYS A 1 -35.15 11.45 34.21
C LYS A 1 -34.57 10.84 35.47
N GLU A 2 -33.51 10.03 35.39
CA GLU A 2 -32.98 9.24 36.52
C GLU A 2 -32.01 10.05 37.40
N GLY A 3 -32.02 11.39 37.35
CA GLY A 3 -31.12 12.26 38.14
C GLY A 3 -29.63 12.22 37.73
N ARG A 4 -29.21 11.20 36.97
CA ARG A 4 -27.83 10.96 36.50
C ARG A 4 -27.41 11.84 35.32
N GLU A 5 -28.20 12.84 34.95
CA GLU A 5 -27.89 13.78 33.87
C GLU A 5 -27.08 14.99 34.41
N ASN A 6 -26.90 15.05 35.75
CA ASN A 6 -26.20 16.09 36.49
C ASN A 6 -24.98 15.53 37.26
N TRP A 7 -24.00 14.93 36.58
CA TRP A 7 -22.72 14.54 37.24
C TRP A 7 -21.84 15.74 37.57
N LEU A 8 -22.20 16.92 37.09
CA LEU A 8 -21.65 18.19 37.50
C LEU A 8 -22.79 19.02 38.05
N ASP A 9 -22.81 19.21 39.37
CA ASP A 9 -23.64 20.26 39.95
C ASP A 9 -23.13 21.64 39.48
N LYS A 10 -23.96 22.67 39.70
CA LYS A 10 -23.64 24.04 39.29
C LYS A 10 -22.28 24.48 39.84
N ASP A 11 -21.96 24.12 41.07
CA ASP A 11 -20.72 24.52 41.75
C ASP A 11 -19.48 23.85 41.13
N ALA A 12 -19.54 22.56 40.83
CA ALA A 12 -18.49 21.81 40.13
C ALA A 12 -18.26 22.36 38.72
N ARG A 13 -19.34 22.69 38.00
CA ARG A 13 -19.27 23.30 36.68
C ARG A 13 -18.63 24.69 36.73
N ASP A 14 -19.07 25.52 37.67
CA ASP A 14 -18.57 26.89 37.82
C ASP A 14 -17.09 26.87 38.27
N LYS A 15 -16.66 25.91 39.12
CA LYS A 15 -15.26 25.64 39.45
C LYS A 15 -14.42 25.21 38.25
N ILE A 16 -14.97 24.36 37.36
CA ILE A 16 -14.30 23.96 36.12
C ILE A 16 -14.12 25.19 35.21
N PHE A 17 -15.16 25.99 35.00
CA PHE A 17 -15.07 27.19 34.17
C PHE A 17 -14.12 28.25 34.77
N ALA A 18 -14.09 28.42 36.09
CA ALA A 18 -13.12 29.28 36.76
C ALA A 18 -11.67 28.80 36.53
N LYS A 19 -11.44 27.48 36.54
CA LYS A 19 -10.12 26.87 36.31
C LYS A 19 -9.69 26.90 34.84
N VAL A 20 -10.63 26.75 33.91
CA VAL A 20 -10.38 26.75 32.45
C VAL A 20 -10.29 28.18 31.90
N GLY A 21 -10.89 29.17 32.58
CA GLY A 21 -10.91 30.56 32.17
C GLY A 21 -11.74 30.80 30.91
N THR A 22 -11.66 32.02 30.36
CA THR A 22 -12.34 32.42 29.11
C THR A 22 -11.46 32.28 27.87
N HIS A 23 -10.17 31.99 28.05
CA HIS A 23 -9.16 31.93 27.00
C HIS A 23 -8.36 30.62 27.09
N SER A 24 -7.93 30.13 25.93
CA SER A 24 -6.99 29.04 25.79
C SER A 24 -5.56 29.47 26.17
N LYS A 25 -4.65 28.49 26.30
CA LYS A 25 -3.23 28.73 26.64
C LYS A 25 -2.49 29.65 25.65
N ASN A 26 -2.96 29.76 24.42
CA ASN A 26 -2.43 30.62 23.36
C ASN A 26 -3.21 31.94 23.21
N GLY A 27 -4.03 32.31 24.19
CA GLY A 27 -4.71 33.61 24.25
C GLY A 27 -5.96 33.74 23.37
N GLN A 28 -6.48 32.65 22.81
CA GLN A 28 -7.71 32.68 22.01
C GLN A 28 -8.92 32.47 22.91
N SER A 29 -9.98 33.26 22.74
CA SER A 29 -11.19 33.07 23.55
C SER A 29 -11.86 31.73 23.21
N TRP A 30 -12.39 31.03 24.21
CA TRP A 30 -13.14 29.79 23.99
C TRP A 30 -14.36 30.02 23.12
N ALA A 31 -14.98 31.20 23.21
CA ALA A 31 -16.08 31.62 22.34
C ALA A 31 -15.63 31.75 20.87
N GLY A 32 -14.48 32.39 20.62
CA GLY A 32 -13.92 32.51 19.27
C GLY A 32 -13.49 31.17 18.68
N LEU A 33 -12.93 30.27 19.49
CA LEU A 33 -12.61 28.90 19.10
C LEU A 33 -13.87 28.10 18.77
N ASN A 34 -14.93 28.24 19.56
CA ASN A 34 -16.22 27.61 19.28
C ASN A 34 -16.81 28.12 17.97
N LEU A 35 -16.77 29.42 17.69
CA LEU A 35 -17.24 29.96 16.40
C LEU A 35 -16.50 29.36 15.21
N LYS A 36 -15.17 29.20 15.31
CA LYS A 36 -14.38 28.52 14.26
C LYS A 36 -14.78 27.05 14.12
N LEU A 37 -14.97 26.35 15.23
CA LEU A 37 -15.38 24.95 15.24
C LEU A 37 -16.77 24.77 14.60
N GLN A 38 -17.70 25.67 14.91
CA GLN A 38 -19.03 25.70 14.33
C GLN A 38 -18.98 25.99 12.83
N SER A 39 -18.11 26.89 12.38
CA SER A 39 -17.92 27.15 10.94
C SER A 39 -17.50 25.88 10.19
N ILE A 40 -16.61 25.06 10.76
CA ILE A 40 -16.22 23.79 10.14
C ILE A 40 -17.41 22.82 10.13
N ASN A 41 -18.14 22.71 11.24
CA ASN A 41 -19.32 21.87 11.33
C ASN A 41 -20.38 22.25 10.28
N LYS A 42 -20.63 23.56 10.10
CA LYS A 42 -21.52 24.07 9.04
C LYS A 42 -21.07 23.65 7.66
N ASN A 43 -19.79 23.82 7.32
CA ASN A 43 -19.27 23.43 6.02
C ASN A 43 -19.46 21.91 5.75
N VAL A 44 -19.27 21.06 6.76
CA VAL A 44 -19.49 19.61 6.62
C VAL A 44 -20.97 19.29 6.41
N LEU A 45 -21.87 19.99 7.12
CA LEU A 45 -23.31 19.86 6.94
C LEU A 45 -23.77 20.38 5.57
N ASP A 46 -23.15 21.45 5.06
CA ASP A 46 -23.42 21.98 3.72
C ASP A 46 -23.04 20.97 2.65
N VAL A 47 -21.91 20.26 2.80
CA VAL A 47 -21.53 19.16 1.90
C VAL A 47 -22.56 18.03 1.93
N ALA A 48 -23.06 17.67 3.12
CA ALA A 48 -24.08 16.64 3.26
C ALA A 48 -25.42 17.04 2.62
N GLU A 49 -25.87 18.27 2.83
CA GLU A 49 -27.10 18.81 2.23
C GLU A 49 -26.97 18.90 0.70
N GLN A 50 -25.87 19.47 0.19
CA GLN A 50 -25.61 19.59 -1.25
C GLN A 50 -25.51 18.22 -1.94
N ALA A 51 -25.06 17.19 -1.23
CA ALA A 51 -25.04 15.82 -1.72
C ALA A 51 -26.43 15.13 -1.67
N GLY A 52 -27.46 15.80 -1.16
CA GLY A 52 -28.81 15.24 -0.95
C GLY A 52 -28.90 14.25 0.22
N LEU A 53 -27.84 14.12 1.01
CA LEU A 53 -27.74 13.14 2.10
C LEU A 53 -28.71 13.47 3.24
N ILE A 54 -28.85 14.76 3.54
CA ILE A 54 -29.75 15.31 4.56
C ILE A 54 -30.62 16.41 3.93
N ASP A 55 -31.82 16.60 4.46
CA ASP A 55 -32.69 17.72 4.07
C ASP A 55 -32.37 19.00 4.87
N PRO A 56 -32.87 20.17 4.42
CA PRO A 56 -32.61 21.45 5.11
C PRO A 56 -33.10 21.49 6.56
N GLU A 57 -34.16 20.74 6.91
CA GLU A 57 -34.70 20.69 8.27
C GLU A 57 -33.75 19.90 9.20
N ALA A 58 -33.29 18.74 8.74
CA ALA A 58 -32.27 17.94 9.40
C ALA A 58 -30.95 18.73 9.52
N ARG A 59 -30.51 19.44 8.48
CA ARG A 59 -29.35 20.32 8.55
C ARG A 59 -29.47 21.35 9.68
N ALA A 60 -30.59 22.07 9.75
CA ALA A 60 -30.81 23.08 10.80
C ALA A 60 -30.82 22.47 12.22
N ILE A 61 -31.33 21.24 12.36
CA ILE A 61 -31.29 20.48 13.61
C ILE A 61 -29.85 20.13 14.01
N TRP A 62 -29.02 19.66 13.08
CA TRP A 62 -27.63 19.29 13.37
C TRP A 62 -26.74 20.51 13.60
N GLU A 63 -27.04 21.64 12.95
CA GLU A 63 -26.34 22.91 13.15
C GLU A 63 -26.62 23.50 14.55
N SER A 64 -27.86 23.37 15.05
CA SER A 64 -28.27 23.94 16.34
C SER A 64 -27.84 23.11 17.55
N ASN A 65 -27.51 21.83 17.38
CA ASN A 65 -27.08 20.95 18.46
C ASN A 65 -25.56 20.70 18.36
N PHE A 66 -24.77 21.29 19.26
CA PHE A 66 -23.35 20.95 19.36
C PHE A 66 -23.19 19.46 19.73
N TYR A 67 -22.98 18.62 18.72
CA TYR A 67 -22.92 17.17 18.87
C TYR A 67 -21.47 16.68 18.81
N ILE A 68 -20.97 16.18 19.95
CA ILE A 68 -19.75 15.39 19.99
C ILE A 68 -20.20 13.92 20.08
N PRO A 69 -19.93 13.09 19.06
CA PRO A 69 -20.21 11.67 19.15
C PRO A 69 -19.37 11.04 20.27
N PHE A 70 -20.00 10.24 21.12
CA PHE A 70 -19.33 9.56 22.23
C PHE A 70 -19.00 8.12 21.86
N TYR A 71 -18.23 7.90 20.79
CA TYR A 71 -17.72 6.56 20.48
C TYR A 71 -16.89 6.06 21.66
N ARG A 72 -17.23 4.86 22.18
CA ARG A 72 -16.52 4.20 23.28
C ARG A 72 -15.37 3.37 22.73
N ILE A 73 -14.34 3.14 23.55
CA ILE A 73 -13.11 2.43 23.14
C ILE A 73 -13.37 0.96 22.69
N MET A 74 -14.49 0.36 23.10
CA MET A 74 -14.80 -1.08 22.89
C MET A 74 -16.19 -1.36 22.28
N GLU A 75 -16.94 -0.35 21.83
CA GLU A 75 -18.22 -0.61 21.14
C GLU A 75 -17.98 -0.93 19.66
N ASN A 76 -18.81 -1.81 19.09
CA ASN A 76 -18.85 -2.06 17.64
C ASN A 76 -19.05 -0.73 16.89
N ASP A 77 -18.37 -0.56 15.76
CA ASP A 77 -18.53 0.61 14.92
C ASP A 77 -20.02 0.81 14.59
N VAL A 78 -20.50 2.06 14.74
CA VAL A 78 -21.85 2.44 14.32
C VAL A 78 -22.01 2.05 12.86
N THR A 79 -23.00 1.18 12.58
CA THR A 79 -23.23 0.73 11.21
C THR A 79 -23.67 1.90 10.36
N ARG A 80 -23.44 1.81 9.04
CA ARG A 80 -23.82 2.88 8.13
C ARG A 80 -25.31 3.20 8.13
N GLN A 81 -26.14 2.18 8.26
CA GLN A 81 -27.58 2.36 8.42
C GLN A 81 -27.92 3.08 9.73
N GLU A 82 -27.25 2.75 10.84
CA GLU A 82 -27.45 3.47 12.11
C GLU A 82 -27.03 4.94 12.02
N PHE A 83 -25.94 5.26 11.33
CA PHE A 83 -25.53 6.65 11.11
C PHE A 83 -26.49 7.42 10.20
N LEU A 84 -26.81 6.84 9.03
CA LEU A 84 -27.65 7.48 8.01
C LEU A 84 -29.12 7.60 8.40
N SER A 85 -29.56 6.85 9.41
CA SER A 85 -30.95 6.89 9.86
C SER A 85 -31.39 8.28 10.33
N GLY A 86 -30.45 9.17 10.70
CA GLY A 86 -30.68 10.59 11.00
C GLY A 86 -31.70 10.81 12.13
N PRO A 87 -31.82 12.02 12.70
CA PRO A 87 -32.90 12.34 13.62
C PRO A 87 -34.25 12.18 12.94
N ASN A 88 -35.07 11.26 13.45
CA ASN A 88 -36.48 11.17 13.04
C ASN A 88 -37.11 12.57 13.09
N ARG A 89 -37.97 12.90 12.10
CA ARG A 89 -38.68 14.19 11.86
C ARG A 89 -39.45 14.78 13.07
N SER A 90 -39.39 14.14 14.24
CA SER A 90 -39.95 14.63 15.49
C SER A 90 -38.87 15.28 16.36
N LYS A 91 -39.06 16.56 16.72
CA LYS A 91 -38.20 17.28 17.69
C LYS A 91 -38.02 16.56 19.05
N LYS A 92 -38.95 15.66 19.42
CA LYS A 92 -38.88 14.80 20.62
C LYS A 92 -37.95 13.58 20.46
N HIS A 93 -37.58 13.21 19.24
CA HIS A 93 -36.75 12.05 18.95
C HIS A 93 -35.28 12.39 18.68
N ILE A 94 -34.94 13.65 18.35
CA ILE A 94 -33.55 14.15 18.36
C ILE A 94 -32.94 13.96 19.75
N SER A 95 -33.69 14.32 20.80
CA SER A 95 -33.30 14.06 22.20
C SER A 95 -33.34 12.58 22.61
N SER A 96 -33.85 11.68 21.76
CA SER A 96 -33.84 10.23 21.99
C SER A 96 -32.72 9.51 21.22
N GLN A 97 -32.18 10.15 20.18
CA GLN A 97 -30.99 9.71 19.44
C GLN A 97 -29.70 10.25 20.03
N ILE A 98 -29.76 11.39 20.72
CA ILE A 98 -28.98 11.56 21.95
C ILE A 98 -29.52 10.48 22.89
N LYS A 99 -28.99 9.25 22.80
CA LYS A 99 -29.35 8.17 23.72
C LYS A 99 -29.23 8.77 25.11
N GLN A 100 -30.33 8.75 25.87
CA GLN A 100 -30.31 9.16 27.28
C GLN A 100 -29.09 8.48 27.91
N LEU A 101 -28.16 9.24 28.49
CA LEU A 101 -26.86 8.74 28.97
C LEU A 101 -27.07 7.49 29.81
N LYS A 102 -26.97 6.30 29.20
CA LYS A 102 -26.93 5.03 29.91
C LYS A 102 -25.50 4.93 30.43
N GLY A 103 -25.31 5.35 31.68
CA GLY A 103 -24.03 5.28 32.38
C GLY A 103 -23.44 3.89 32.22
N GLY A 104 -22.36 3.81 31.45
CA GLY A 104 -21.51 2.64 31.34
C GLY A 104 -20.11 3.06 31.74
N GLU A 105 -19.39 2.19 32.45
CA GLU A 105 -18.03 2.45 32.93
C GLU A 105 -16.96 2.42 31.82
N ALA A 106 -17.37 2.09 30.59
CA ALA A 106 -16.51 2.05 29.43
C ALA A 106 -15.96 3.46 29.09
N LYS A 107 -14.64 3.54 28.97
CA LYS A 107 -13.93 4.78 28.63
C LYS A 107 -14.41 5.31 27.27
N ILE A 108 -14.71 6.61 27.24
CA ILE A 108 -15.04 7.38 26.03
C ILE A 108 -13.73 7.62 25.26
N GLY A 109 -13.78 7.52 23.92
CA GLY A 109 -12.68 7.93 23.04
C GLY A 109 -12.33 9.42 23.16
N ASP A 110 -11.24 9.84 22.52
CA ASP A 110 -10.85 11.26 22.52
C ASP A 110 -11.91 12.11 21.76
N PRO A 111 -12.46 13.18 22.37
CA PRO A 111 -13.55 13.95 21.77
C PRO A 111 -13.25 14.58 20.40
N LEU A 112 -12.00 15.00 20.16
CA LEU A 112 -11.59 15.59 18.88
C LEU A 112 -11.52 14.51 17.80
N GLU A 113 -11.00 13.34 18.14
CA GLU A 113 -10.98 12.18 17.24
C GLU A 113 -12.39 11.74 16.86
N ASN A 114 -13.31 11.67 17.84
CA ASN A 114 -14.69 11.32 17.57
C ASN A 114 -15.38 12.33 16.65
N LEU A 115 -15.16 13.63 16.88
CA LEU A 115 -15.69 14.70 16.03
C LEU A 115 -15.17 14.57 14.59
N LEU A 116 -13.86 14.41 14.42
CA LEU A 116 -13.23 14.22 13.12
C LEU A 116 -13.72 12.94 12.44
N LYS A 117 -13.88 11.83 13.19
CA LYS A 117 -14.42 10.57 12.67
C LYS A 117 -15.83 10.77 12.12
N ASN A 118 -16.68 11.51 12.83
CA ASN A 118 -18.05 11.81 12.40
C ASN A 118 -18.09 12.71 11.15
N TRP A 119 -17.23 13.72 11.07
CA TRP A 119 -17.12 14.54 9.86
C TRP A 119 -16.63 13.73 8.66
N MET A 120 -15.59 12.92 8.81
CA MET A 120 -15.09 12.06 7.73
C MET A 120 -16.14 11.06 7.28
N TYR A 121 -16.90 10.49 8.22
CA TYR A 121 -18.01 9.62 7.91
C TYR A 121 -19.07 10.35 7.07
N MET A 122 -19.45 11.57 7.46
CA MET A 122 -20.44 12.36 6.74
C MET A 122 -19.96 12.72 5.32
N ILE A 123 -18.68 13.07 5.16
CA ILE A 123 -18.07 13.36 3.86
C ILE A 123 -18.05 12.11 2.96
N ASP A 124 -17.64 10.95 3.47
CA ASP A 124 -17.65 9.69 2.72
C ASP A 124 -19.09 9.29 2.32
N ALA A 125 -20.04 9.39 3.25
CA ALA A 125 -21.44 9.12 2.99
C ALA A 125 -22.02 10.06 1.92
N ALA A 126 -21.70 11.36 1.99
CA ALA A 126 -22.11 12.36 1.02
C ALA A 126 -21.53 12.08 -0.37
N ALA A 127 -20.24 11.78 -0.47
CA ALA A 127 -19.58 11.45 -1.74
C ALA A 127 -20.24 10.23 -2.42
N ARG A 128 -20.51 9.17 -1.65
CA ARG A 128 -21.18 7.96 -2.16
C ARG A 128 -22.63 8.21 -2.53
N ASN A 129 -23.33 9.03 -1.75
CA ASN A 129 -24.72 9.41 -2.05
C ASN A 129 -24.80 10.15 -3.37
N LYS A 130 -23.91 11.14 -3.57
CA LYS A 130 -23.78 11.89 -4.82
C LYS A 130 -23.43 10.98 -5.99
N ALA A 131 -22.53 10.02 -5.81
CA ALA A 131 -22.18 9.04 -6.85
C ALA A 131 -23.39 8.20 -7.28
N ARG A 132 -24.14 7.65 -6.32
CA ARG A 132 -25.38 6.89 -6.62
C ARG A 132 -26.47 7.74 -7.23
N ALA A 133 -26.67 8.97 -6.74
CA ALA A 133 -27.63 9.92 -7.30
C ALA A 133 -27.28 10.24 -8.76
N LYS A 134 -26.00 10.51 -9.05
CA LYS A 134 -25.57 10.83 -10.42
C LYS A 134 -25.64 9.62 -11.34
N ALA A 135 -25.27 8.45 -10.85
CA ALA A 135 -25.44 7.20 -11.60
C ALA A 135 -26.91 6.92 -11.89
N PHE A 136 -27.82 7.14 -10.92
CA PHE A 136 -29.25 7.02 -11.13
C PHE A 136 -29.76 7.98 -12.21
N GLU A 137 -29.41 9.27 -12.14
CA GLU A 137 -29.80 10.26 -13.17
C GLU A 137 -29.38 9.81 -14.57
N VAL A 138 -28.09 9.54 -14.77
CA VAL A 138 -27.55 9.18 -16.09
C VAL A 138 -28.06 7.80 -16.52
N GLY A 139 -28.11 6.84 -15.60
CA GLY A 139 -28.54 5.48 -15.87
C GLY A 139 -30.02 5.37 -16.24
N THR A 140 -30.88 6.23 -15.66
CA THR A 140 -32.28 6.32 -16.07
C THR A 140 -32.43 7.01 -17.42
N GLU A 141 -31.60 8.01 -17.74
CA GLU A 141 -31.60 8.65 -19.08
C GLU A 141 -31.23 7.68 -20.20
N VAL A 142 -30.35 6.71 -19.93
CA VAL A 142 -29.90 5.70 -20.91
C VAL A 142 -30.56 4.32 -20.73
N ASP A 143 -31.62 4.24 -19.91
CA ASP A 143 -32.46 3.05 -19.71
C ASP A 143 -31.72 1.79 -19.17
N ILE A 144 -30.72 1.99 -18.30
CA ILE A 144 -29.99 0.91 -17.59
C ILE A 144 -30.26 0.88 -16.08
N ILE A 145 -30.99 1.88 -15.56
CA ILE A 145 -31.43 1.98 -14.16
C ILE A 145 -32.93 2.24 -14.08
N GLN A 146 -33.61 1.44 -13.26
CA GLN A 146 -35.04 1.51 -12.98
C GLN A 146 -35.26 1.87 -11.51
N GLU A 147 -36.14 2.85 -11.26
CA GLU A 147 -36.57 3.18 -9.90
C GLU A 147 -37.49 2.08 -9.35
N VAL A 148 -37.23 1.65 -8.11
CA VAL A 148 -38.04 0.65 -7.42
C VAL A 148 -38.90 1.33 -6.38
N SER A 149 -40.23 1.27 -6.55
CA SER A 149 -41.13 1.85 -5.56
C SER A 149 -41.03 1.12 -4.21
N LYS A 150 -41.28 1.82 -3.10
CA LYS A 150 -41.29 1.18 -1.76
C LYS A 150 -42.27 -0.02 -1.66
N LYS A 151 -43.40 0.05 -2.38
CA LYS A 151 -44.39 -1.03 -2.44
C LYS A 151 -43.82 -2.26 -3.15
N GLU A 152 -43.13 -2.05 -4.24
CA GLU A 152 -42.46 -3.09 -5.01
C GLU A 152 -41.28 -3.68 -4.26
N LEU A 153 -40.47 -2.85 -3.60
CA LEU A 153 -39.40 -3.30 -2.71
C LEU A 153 -39.91 -4.27 -1.63
N LEU A 154 -41.01 -3.93 -0.96
CA LEU A 154 -41.63 -4.80 0.07
C LEU A 154 -42.16 -6.12 -0.52
N LYS A 155 -42.62 -6.10 -1.77
CA LYS A 155 -43.03 -7.31 -2.50
C LYS A 155 -41.82 -8.18 -2.84
N ILE A 156 -40.72 -7.59 -3.31
CA ILE A 156 -39.48 -8.28 -3.69
C ILE A 156 -38.83 -8.95 -2.47
N LEU A 157 -38.71 -8.23 -1.36
CA LEU A 157 -38.08 -8.71 -0.13
C LEU A 157 -38.94 -9.70 0.68
N GLY A 158 -40.16 -9.98 0.21
CA GLY A 158 -41.14 -10.85 0.89
C GLY A 158 -41.42 -10.38 2.32
N SER A 159 -42.31 -9.41 2.47
CA SER A 159 -42.73 -8.96 3.78
C SER A 159 -43.75 -9.90 4.43
N GLN A 160 -43.53 -10.31 5.68
CA GLN A 160 -44.58 -10.87 6.53
C GLN A 160 -45.01 -9.85 7.58
N THR A 161 -46.31 -9.79 7.84
CA THR A 161 -46.81 -9.06 9.00
C THR A 161 -46.56 -9.92 10.22
N VAL A 162 -45.58 -9.54 11.04
CA VAL A 162 -45.29 -10.20 12.31
C VAL A 162 -45.96 -9.44 13.44
N THR A 163 -46.43 -10.17 14.45
CA THR A 163 -46.92 -9.55 15.68
C THR A 163 -45.77 -9.50 16.66
N ARG A 164 -45.35 -8.30 17.04
CA ARG A 164 -44.35 -8.05 18.09
C ARG A 164 -45.02 -7.51 19.34
N PHE A 165 -44.36 -7.60 20.48
CA PHE A 165 -44.96 -7.27 21.77
C PHE A 165 -44.31 -6.02 22.36
N ALA A 166 -45.08 -4.93 22.42
CA ALA A 166 -44.66 -3.65 22.92
C ALA A 166 -44.88 -3.55 24.43
N VAL A 167 -43.82 -3.28 25.19
CA VAL A 167 -43.91 -3.04 26.63
C VAL A 167 -44.13 -1.56 26.89
N ILE A 168 -45.29 -1.19 27.41
CA ILE A 168 -45.74 0.19 27.57
C ILE A 168 -45.94 0.47 29.06
N LYS A 169 -45.38 1.57 29.56
CA LYS A 169 -45.61 1.97 30.95
C LYS A 169 -47.08 2.31 31.16
N ASP A 170 -47.65 1.88 32.29
CA ASP A 170 -49.04 2.19 32.60
C ASP A 170 -49.32 3.70 32.58
N GLY A 171 -50.46 4.09 32.02
CA GLY A 171 -50.82 5.49 31.74
C GLY A 171 -50.01 6.19 30.64
N LYS A 172 -49.17 5.48 29.87
CA LYS A 172 -48.47 6.01 28.68
C LYS A 172 -48.91 5.30 27.40
N THR A 173 -48.67 5.95 26.27
CA THR A 173 -49.03 5.45 24.93
C THR A 173 -47.83 5.00 24.09
N LYS A 174 -46.60 5.35 24.53
CA LYS A 174 -45.37 4.96 23.83
C LYS A 174 -44.77 3.69 24.44
N ALA A 175 -44.42 2.75 23.56
CA ALA A 175 -43.65 1.57 23.91
C ALA A 175 -42.27 1.97 24.41
N ARG A 176 -41.83 1.37 25.52
CA ARG A 176 -40.49 1.50 26.09
C ARG A 176 -39.52 0.55 25.40
N ASN A 177 -39.99 -0.63 25.02
CA ASN A 177 -39.27 -1.59 24.20
C ASN A 177 -40.25 -2.50 23.45
N ILE A 178 -39.78 -3.20 22.42
CA ILE A 178 -40.59 -4.11 21.59
C ILE A 178 -39.82 -5.43 21.42
N PHE A 179 -40.50 -6.55 21.60
CA PHE A 179 -39.91 -7.90 21.58
C PHE A 179 -40.55 -8.78 20.51
N ASP A 180 -39.82 -9.79 20.06
CA ASP A 180 -40.31 -10.75 19.07
C ASP A 180 -41.33 -11.73 19.70
N THR A 181 -41.19 -12.05 20.99
CA THR A 181 -42.15 -12.92 21.71
C THR A 181 -42.81 -12.20 22.89
N ARG A 182 -43.97 -12.72 23.29
CA ARG A 182 -44.72 -12.18 24.44
C ARG A 182 -44.01 -12.45 25.75
N GLU A 183 -43.40 -13.63 25.88
CA GLU A 183 -42.69 -14.06 27.07
C GLU A 183 -41.48 -13.17 27.37
N GLU A 184 -40.69 -12.80 26.35
CA GLU A 184 -39.57 -11.86 26.50
C GLU A 184 -40.05 -10.47 26.95
N ALA A 185 -41.16 -10.00 26.37
CA ALA A 185 -41.76 -8.72 26.74
C ALA A 185 -42.28 -8.72 28.18
N GLU A 186 -42.93 -9.80 28.61
CA GLU A 186 -43.46 -9.95 29.96
C GLU A 186 -42.35 -10.11 31.00
N ALA A 187 -41.31 -10.90 30.70
CA ALA A 187 -40.14 -11.05 31.57
C ALA A 187 -39.41 -9.72 31.76
N TRP A 188 -39.24 -8.94 30.68
CA TRP A 188 -38.62 -7.61 30.77
C TRP A 188 -39.51 -6.60 31.50
N ALA A 189 -40.84 -6.65 31.29
CA ALA A 189 -41.79 -5.84 32.04
C ALA A 189 -41.74 -6.15 33.55
N TYR A 190 -41.63 -7.43 33.91
CA TYR A 190 -41.50 -7.90 35.28
C TYR A 190 -40.18 -7.44 35.93
N ASP A 191 -39.03 -7.58 35.26
CA ASP A 191 -37.73 -7.09 35.74
C ASP A 191 -37.76 -5.57 36.03
N LEU A 192 -38.43 -4.79 35.16
CA LEU A 192 -38.62 -3.37 35.41
C LEU A 192 -39.52 -3.10 36.63
N GLN A 193 -40.53 -3.93 36.86
CA GLN A 193 -41.40 -3.79 38.02
C GLN A 193 -40.69 -4.16 39.32
N ASP A 194 -39.89 -5.23 39.31
CA ASP A 194 -39.07 -5.69 40.44
C ASP A 194 -38.01 -4.64 40.84
N GLN A 195 -37.43 -3.96 39.85
CA GLN A 195 -36.54 -2.81 40.07
C GLN A 195 -37.27 -1.51 40.52
N GLY A 196 -38.56 -1.59 40.84
CA GLY A 196 -39.37 -0.46 41.32
C GLY A 196 -39.67 0.59 40.24
N LYS A 197 -39.56 0.28 38.94
CA LYS A 197 -39.72 1.26 37.84
C LYS A 197 -41.17 1.45 37.37
N GLY A 198 -42.14 0.94 38.14
CA GLY A 198 -43.58 1.02 37.91
C GLY A 198 -44.15 -0.14 37.09
N TYR A 199 -45.47 -0.17 36.91
CA TYR A 199 -46.16 -1.21 36.14
C TYR A 199 -46.05 -0.99 34.63
N TYR A 200 -45.87 -2.07 33.87
CA TYR A 200 -45.80 -2.07 32.42
C TYR A 200 -46.77 -3.10 31.84
N LYS A 201 -47.57 -2.68 30.85
CA LYS A 201 -48.44 -3.55 30.07
C LYS A 201 -47.75 -4.01 28.80
N VAL A 202 -48.08 -5.22 28.34
CA VAL A 202 -47.59 -5.77 27.08
C VAL A 202 -48.73 -5.76 26.05
N GLU A 203 -48.53 -5.06 24.94
CA GLU A 203 -49.51 -4.95 23.86
C GLU A 203 -48.97 -5.51 22.54
N PRO A 204 -49.73 -6.34 21.80
CA PRO A 204 -49.33 -6.80 20.47
C PRO A 204 -49.38 -5.64 19.46
N ARG A 205 -48.34 -5.52 18.64
CA ARG A 205 -48.24 -4.59 17.51
C ARG A 205 -47.90 -5.36 16.24
N LYS A 206 -48.70 -5.12 15.20
CA LYS A 206 -48.42 -5.64 13.86
C LYS A 206 -47.32 -4.79 13.23
N GLU A 207 -46.17 -5.38 12.95
CA GLU A 207 -45.08 -4.77 12.22
C GLU A 207 -44.81 -5.57 10.94
N THR A 208 -44.53 -4.86 9.85
CA THR A 208 -44.11 -5.48 8.60
C THR A 208 -42.62 -5.80 8.71
N LYS A 209 -42.28 -7.09 8.79
CA LYS A 209 -40.90 -7.58 8.83
C LYS A 209 -40.53 -8.19 7.47
N VAL A 210 -39.37 -7.81 6.97
CA VAL A 210 -38.75 -8.42 5.78
C VAL A 210 -38.30 -9.83 6.14
N VAL A 211 -38.70 -10.84 5.35
CA VAL A 211 -38.42 -12.26 5.64
C VAL A 211 -37.33 -12.83 4.75
N PHE A 212 -37.11 -12.26 3.56
CA PHE A 212 -36.14 -12.78 2.61
C PHE A 212 -35.07 -11.74 2.24
N GLY A 213 -33.81 -12.07 2.56
CA GLY A 213 -32.61 -11.43 2.03
C GLY A 213 -32.36 -9.95 2.37
N SER A 214 -31.24 -9.45 1.89
CA SER A 214 -30.89 -8.03 1.86
C SER A 214 -31.29 -7.40 0.52
N MET A 215 -31.48 -6.07 0.44
CA MET A 215 -31.76 -5.38 -0.84
C MET A 215 -30.75 -5.71 -1.93
N LYS A 216 -29.48 -5.91 -1.55
CA LYS A 216 -28.40 -6.23 -2.49
C LYS A 216 -28.58 -7.61 -3.13
N ASP A 217 -29.17 -8.56 -2.41
CA ASP A 217 -29.41 -9.92 -2.91
C ASP A 217 -30.36 -9.91 -4.12
N TYR A 218 -31.14 -8.83 -4.27
CA TYR A 218 -32.09 -8.60 -5.37
C TYR A 218 -31.60 -7.55 -6.39
N GLY A 219 -30.34 -7.12 -6.31
CA GLY A 219 -29.81 -6.10 -7.21
C GLY A 219 -30.29 -4.67 -6.89
N ILE A 220 -30.84 -4.43 -5.70
CA ILE A 220 -31.43 -3.14 -5.33
C ILE A 220 -30.46 -2.32 -4.49
N LEU A 221 -30.27 -1.08 -4.91
CA LEU A 221 -29.49 -0.05 -4.24
C LEU A 221 -30.38 1.11 -3.79
N SER A 222 -29.81 1.99 -2.97
CA SER A 222 -30.48 3.19 -2.53
C SER A 222 -29.54 4.36 -2.32
N PHE A 223 -30.10 5.56 -2.47
CA PHE A 223 -29.49 6.82 -2.13
C PHE A 223 -30.55 7.75 -1.50
N GLN A 224 -30.10 8.81 -0.84
CA GLN A 224 -30.95 9.86 -0.30
C GLN A 224 -31.08 10.99 -1.30
N LYS A 225 -32.30 11.47 -1.50
CA LYS A 225 -32.62 12.67 -2.27
C LYS A 225 -33.42 13.59 -1.35
N ASN A 226 -32.79 14.66 -0.86
CA ASN A 226 -33.40 15.61 0.07
C ASN A 226 -34.05 14.92 1.30
N GLY A 227 -33.31 14.00 1.94
CA GLY A 227 -33.79 13.30 3.13
C GLY A 227 -34.79 12.16 2.89
N GLU A 228 -35.14 11.87 1.63
CA GLU A 228 -35.97 10.72 1.25
C GLU A 228 -35.16 9.66 0.53
N THR A 229 -35.37 8.39 0.90
CA THR A 229 -34.63 7.27 0.30
C THR A 229 -35.26 6.87 -1.03
N VAL A 230 -34.50 6.99 -2.11
CA VAL A 230 -34.84 6.48 -3.44
C VAL A 230 -34.19 5.11 -3.61
N TYR A 231 -34.99 4.13 -4.03
CA TYR A 231 -34.51 2.78 -4.32
C TYR A 231 -34.46 2.58 -5.83
N PHE A 232 -33.44 1.88 -6.30
CA PHE A 232 -33.28 1.62 -7.72
C PHE A 232 -32.59 0.28 -7.95
N LYS A 233 -32.83 -0.29 -9.13
CA LYS A 233 -32.18 -1.47 -9.66
C LYS A 233 -31.48 -1.10 -10.95
N THR A 234 -30.37 -1.75 -11.25
CA THR A 234 -29.70 -1.62 -12.54
C THR A 234 -29.69 -2.96 -13.25
N ASP A 235 -29.76 -2.92 -14.57
CA ASP A 235 -29.62 -4.09 -15.44
C ASP A 235 -28.13 -4.37 -15.77
N ASP A 236 -27.23 -3.46 -15.41
CA ASP A 236 -25.77 -3.58 -15.57
C ASP A 236 -25.11 -4.10 -14.28
N SER A 237 -24.51 -5.29 -14.36
CA SER A 237 -23.85 -5.95 -13.22
C SER A 237 -22.64 -5.18 -12.71
N ASP A 238 -21.86 -4.57 -13.60
CA ASP A 238 -20.62 -3.89 -13.24
C ASP A 238 -20.94 -2.55 -12.55
N LEU A 239 -21.97 -1.86 -13.03
CA LEU A 239 -22.52 -0.67 -12.39
C LEU A 239 -23.10 -1.02 -11.01
N PHE A 240 -23.85 -2.13 -10.89
CA PHE A 240 -24.35 -2.61 -9.61
C PHE A 240 -23.20 -2.87 -8.63
N GLU A 241 -22.19 -3.62 -9.04
CA GLU A 241 -21.04 -3.98 -8.20
C GLU A 241 -20.22 -2.75 -7.79
N SER A 242 -20.06 -1.75 -8.67
CA SER A 242 -19.33 -0.52 -8.38
C SER A 242 -20.05 0.39 -7.38
N LEU A 243 -21.38 0.46 -7.44
CA LEU A 243 -22.22 1.27 -6.54
C LEU A 243 -22.58 0.52 -5.24
N SER A 244 -22.48 -0.80 -5.27
CA SER A 244 -22.63 -1.69 -4.13
C SER A 244 -21.45 -1.55 -3.18
N GLU A 245 -21.74 -1.43 -1.88
CA GLU A 245 -20.70 -1.60 -0.89
C GLU A 245 -20.30 -3.08 -0.85
N ILE A 246 -19.08 -3.36 -1.30
CA ILE A 246 -18.48 -4.70 -1.23
C ILE A 246 -18.51 -5.16 0.23
N ASP A 247 -19.18 -6.27 0.50
CA ASP A 247 -19.20 -6.85 1.83
C ASP A 247 -17.83 -7.47 2.16
N ALA A 248 -17.11 -6.86 3.09
CA ALA A 248 -15.80 -7.32 3.54
C ALA A 248 -15.88 -8.49 4.55
N THR A 249 -17.08 -8.93 4.95
CA THR A 249 -17.30 -9.97 5.96
C THR A 249 -16.68 -11.31 5.58
N ALA A 250 -16.63 -11.65 4.28
CA ALA A 250 -16.02 -12.89 3.77
C ALA A 250 -14.54 -13.07 4.15
N PHE A 251 -13.88 -12.02 4.65
CA PHE A 251 -12.45 -12.00 4.95
C PHE A 251 -12.13 -11.72 6.43
N ASN A 252 -13.12 -11.79 7.33
CA ASN A 252 -12.97 -11.40 8.74
C ASN A 252 -12.42 -12.49 9.68
N ASN A 253 -11.83 -13.57 9.15
CA ASN A 253 -11.22 -14.61 9.98
C ASN A 253 -9.83 -14.22 10.50
N VAL A 254 -9.38 -14.89 11.56
CA VAL A 254 -8.12 -14.60 12.27
C VAL A 254 -6.91 -14.76 11.35
N LEU A 255 -6.88 -15.82 10.55
CA LEU A 255 -5.77 -16.10 9.64
C LEU A 255 -5.59 -15.00 8.59
N MET A 256 -6.68 -14.51 7.98
CA MET A 256 -6.64 -13.39 7.04
C MET A 256 -6.18 -12.09 7.71
N LYS A 257 -6.60 -11.83 8.94
CA LYS A 257 -6.11 -10.68 9.72
C LYS A 257 -4.61 -10.77 9.99
N MET A 258 -4.10 -11.96 10.33
CA MET A 258 -2.66 -12.20 10.52
C MET A 258 -1.86 -12.02 9.23
N MET A 259 -2.31 -12.62 8.12
CA MET A 259 -1.64 -12.47 6.81
C MET A 259 -1.67 -11.02 6.33
N GLY A 260 -2.81 -10.33 6.49
CA GLY A 260 -2.93 -8.91 6.20
C GLY A 260 -2.01 -8.05 7.09
N GLY A 261 -1.89 -8.39 8.38
CA GLY A 261 -0.95 -7.75 9.30
C GLY A 261 0.51 -7.94 8.88
N ALA A 262 0.91 -9.16 8.53
CA ALA A 262 2.25 -9.46 8.02
C ALA A 262 2.56 -8.69 6.71
N LYS A 263 1.60 -8.64 5.77
CA LYS A 263 1.71 -7.84 4.55
C LYS A 263 1.89 -6.36 4.85
N ARG A 264 1.14 -5.80 5.80
CA ARG A 264 1.28 -4.39 6.22
C ARG A 264 2.64 -4.12 6.85
N LEU A 265 3.11 -4.99 7.75
CA LEU A 265 4.42 -4.87 8.37
C LEU A 265 5.56 -4.92 7.33
N LEU A 266 5.48 -5.85 6.37
CA LEU A 266 6.48 -5.93 5.31
C LEU A 266 6.46 -4.67 4.44
N SER A 267 5.26 -4.25 4.01
CA SER A 267 5.10 -3.05 3.19
C SER A 267 5.66 -1.84 3.94
N TYR A 268 5.39 -1.74 5.25
CA TYR A 268 6.02 -0.75 6.14
C TYR A 268 7.51 -0.76 6.10
N SER A 269 8.05 -1.94 6.37
CA SER A 269 9.47 -2.06 6.50
C SER A 269 10.20 -1.89 5.17
N ALA A 270 9.54 -2.16 4.04
CA ALA A 270 10.07 -1.94 2.71
C ALA A 270 10.09 -0.46 2.32
N THR A 271 8.99 0.27 2.53
CA THR A 271 8.86 1.67 2.09
C THR A 271 9.51 2.67 3.05
N PHE A 272 9.91 2.23 4.24
CA PHE A 272 10.70 3.02 5.20
C PHE A 272 12.06 3.48 4.67
N GLY A 273 12.66 2.78 3.70
CA GLY A 273 14.01 3.09 3.22
C GLY A 273 14.09 4.35 2.34
N PRO A 274 15.17 5.16 2.43
CA PRO A 274 15.34 6.35 1.59
C PRO A 274 15.32 6.03 0.09
N ALA A 275 15.96 4.92 -0.27
CA ALA A 275 16.00 4.44 -1.65
C ALA A 275 14.59 4.19 -2.21
N PHE A 276 13.68 3.65 -1.39
CA PHE A 276 12.31 3.42 -1.82
C PHE A 276 11.58 4.75 -2.02
N MET A 277 11.64 5.66 -1.03
CA MET A 277 10.97 6.96 -1.07
C MET A 277 11.33 7.74 -2.34
N ILE A 278 12.63 7.91 -2.60
CA ILE A 278 13.13 8.65 -3.76
C ILE A 278 12.72 7.96 -5.07
N ARG A 279 12.89 6.63 -5.16
CA ARG A 279 12.55 5.91 -6.38
C ARG A 279 11.06 5.98 -6.67
N ASN A 280 10.22 5.84 -5.64
CA ASN A 280 8.78 5.93 -5.79
C ASN A 280 8.36 7.35 -6.20
N MET A 281 8.92 8.39 -5.57
CA MET A 281 8.63 9.78 -5.94
C MET A 281 9.02 10.09 -7.40
N ILE A 282 10.16 9.59 -7.89
CA ILE A 282 10.57 9.73 -9.29
C ILE A 282 9.59 9.00 -10.22
N ARG A 283 9.26 7.73 -9.89
CA ARG A 283 8.32 6.93 -10.68
C ARG A 283 6.95 7.59 -10.77
N ASP A 284 6.41 8.02 -9.64
CA ASP A 284 5.11 8.71 -9.56
C ASP A 284 5.15 10.01 -10.35
N THR A 285 6.26 10.76 -10.29
CA THR A 285 6.40 12.03 -11.03
C THR A 285 6.28 11.81 -12.53
N VAL A 286 7.02 10.83 -13.07
CA VAL A 286 7.00 10.55 -14.51
C VAL A 286 5.66 9.92 -14.89
N HIS A 287 5.13 8.98 -14.09
CA HIS A 287 3.81 8.39 -14.32
C HIS A 287 2.70 9.45 -14.38
N THR A 288 2.62 10.32 -13.36
CA THR A 288 1.65 11.41 -13.29
C THR A 288 1.77 12.35 -14.50
N SER A 289 2.98 12.63 -14.99
CA SER A 289 3.18 13.50 -16.15
C SER A 289 2.64 12.96 -17.48
N VAL A 290 2.46 11.64 -17.57
CA VAL A 290 1.90 10.96 -18.74
C VAL A 290 0.39 10.80 -18.62
N VAL A 291 -0.11 10.46 -17.42
CA VAL A 291 -1.56 10.25 -17.18
C VAL A 291 -2.32 11.54 -16.86
N SER A 292 -1.64 12.65 -16.55
CA SER A 292 -2.24 13.97 -16.33
C SER A 292 -1.71 14.99 -17.34
N GLY A 293 -2.63 15.59 -18.10
CA GLY A 293 -2.27 16.55 -19.17
C GLY A 293 -1.66 17.86 -18.67
N SER A 294 -1.91 18.26 -17.42
CA SER A 294 -1.50 19.57 -16.89
C SER A 294 -0.33 19.53 -15.90
N PHE A 295 0.07 18.34 -15.47
CA PHE A 295 1.11 18.16 -14.47
C PHE A 295 2.50 18.47 -15.05
N ARG A 296 3.28 19.27 -14.32
CA ARG A 296 4.68 19.56 -14.68
C ARG A 296 5.61 18.67 -13.85
N PRO A 297 6.28 17.68 -14.47
CA PRO A 297 7.14 16.76 -13.73
C PRO A 297 8.25 17.50 -12.99
N PHE A 298 8.62 17.00 -11.82
CA PHE A 298 9.62 17.52 -10.88
C PHE A 298 9.29 18.88 -10.25
N LEU A 299 8.72 19.84 -11.00
CA LEU A 299 8.32 21.14 -10.46
C LEU A 299 7.10 21.00 -9.54
N ASP A 300 6.01 20.42 -10.03
CA ASP A 300 4.79 20.26 -9.22
C ASP A 300 5.03 19.23 -8.10
N THR A 301 5.81 18.17 -8.35
CA THR A 301 6.29 17.25 -7.31
C THR A 301 7.09 17.96 -6.23
N GLY A 302 8.07 18.80 -6.60
CA GLY A 302 8.92 19.51 -5.64
C GLY A 302 8.13 20.50 -4.79
N ILE A 303 7.19 21.23 -5.41
CA ILE A 303 6.23 22.08 -4.71
C ILE A 303 5.41 21.25 -3.73
N GLY A 304 4.82 20.14 -4.17
CA GLY A 304 4.02 19.26 -3.31
C GLY A 304 4.84 18.66 -2.15
N PHE A 305 6.10 18.30 -2.39
CA PHE A 305 7.00 17.81 -1.34
C PHE A 305 7.28 18.87 -0.28
N VAL A 306 7.65 20.09 -0.71
CA VAL A 306 7.93 21.20 0.23
C VAL A 306 6.70 21.57 1.03
N LYS A 307 5.53 21.64 0.39
CA LYS A 307 4.26 21.94 1.06
C LYS A 307 3.85 20.86 2.06
N SER A 308 4.01 19.59 1.70
CA SER A 308 3.78 18.46 2.61
C SER A 308 4.77 18.46 3.79
N MET A 309 6.06 18.75 3.54
CA MET A 309 7.06 18.89 4.61
C MET A 309 6.79 20.07 5.54
N ARG A 310 6.17 21.14 5.04
CA ARG A 310 5.77 22.29 5.86
C ARG A 310 4.43 22.08 6.55
N GLU A 311 3.66 21.06 6.14
CA GLU A 311 2.26 20.87 6.55
C GLU A 311 1.49 22.19 6.39
N ASP A 312 1.65 22.84 5.23
CA ASP A 312 1.04 24.15 4.99
C ASP A 312 -0.48 24.06 4.73
N ALA A 313 -1.12 25.21 4.55
CA ALA A 313 -2.56 25.29 4.35
C ALA A 313 -3.04 24.43 3.16
N ASP A 314 -2.28 24.37 2.06
CA ASP A 314 -2.64 23.55 0.89
C ASP A 314 -2.58 22.06 1.21
N TYR A 315 -1.56 21.61 1.97
CA TYR A 315 -1.48 20.22 2.42
C TYR A 315 -2.66 19.87 3.34
N ILE A 316 -2.97 20.76 4.29
CA ILE A 316 -4.09 20.56 5.22
C ILE A 316 -5.42 20.54 4.46
N GLU A 317 -5.61 21.43 3.48
CA GLU A 317 -6.81 21.47 2.63
C GLU A 317 -6.95 20.19 1.79
N TYR A 318 -5.86 19.74 1.18
CA TYR A 318 -5.82 18.46 0.47
C TYR A 318 -6.16 17.28 1.39
N MET A 319 -5.58 17.22 2.59
CA MET A 319 -5.90 16.17 3.58
C MET A 319 -7.36 16.27 4.06
N ALA A 320 -7.87 17.48 4.26
CA ALA A 320 -9.23 17.75 4.72
C ALA A 320 -10.29 17.47 3.64
N SER A 321 -9.91 17.41 2.35
CA SER A 321 -10.81 17.01 1.26
C SER A 321 -11.32 15.57 1.41
N GLY A 322 -10.74 14.76 2.29
CA GLY A 322 -11.05 13.34 2.46
C GLY A 322 -10.36 12.44 1.44
N PHE A 323 -9.72 13.01 0.41
CA PHE A 323 -8.98 12.28 -0.63
C PHE A 323 -7.48 12.17 -0.35
N GLY A 324 -6.98 12.86 0.67
CA GLY A 324 -5.59 12.77 1.10
C GLY A 324 -5.22 11.38 1.62
N PHE A 325 -4.06 10.89 1.21
CA PHE A 325 -3.49 9.69 1.80
C PHE A 325 -2.79 10.06 3.11
N GLY A 326 -3.09 9.32 4.18
CA GLY A 326 -2.16 9.24 5.31
C GLY A 326 -0.84 8.59 4.87
N SER A 327 0.16 8.53 5.75
CA SER A 327 1.33 7.67 5.50
C SER A 327 0.85 6.25 5.10
N SER A 328 1.52 5.60 4.13
CA SER A 328 1.22 4.31 3.43
C SER A 328 0.58 3.12 4.22
N TYR A 329 0.36 3.25 5.51
CA TYR A 329 -0.09 2.21 6.46
C TYR A 329 -1.38 2.58 7.18
N VAL A 330 -1.80 3.83 7.06
CA VAL A 330 -3.05 4.34 7.58
C VAL A 330 -4.07 4.12 6.47
N ASN A 331 -5.00 3.20 6.67
CA ASN A 331 -6.20 3.12 5.83
C ASN A 331 -6.99 4.42 6.06
N SER A 332 -6.61 5.52 5.42
CA SER A 332 -7.32 6.81 5.55
C SER A 332 -8.73 6.75 4.96
N GLU A 333 -9.05 5.69 4.22
CA GLU A 333 -10.39 5.24 3.82
C GLU A 333 -11.32 4.97 5.01
N ASP A 334 -10.78 4.49 6.14
CA ASP A 334 -11.55 4.30 7.36
C ASP A 334 -11.64 5.65 8.10
N PRO A 335 -12.84 6.21 8.29
CA PRO A 335 -13.03 7.48 9.00
C PRO A 335 -12.37 7.51 10.39
N ALA A 336 -12.26 6.38 11.09
CA ALA A 336 -11.60 6.32 12.40
C ALA A 336 -10.06 6.45 12.31
N THR A 337 -9.48 6.01 11.20
CA THR A 337 -8.04 5.97 10.99
C THR A 337 -7.55 7.26 10.33
N GLY A 338 -8.33 7.83 9.40
CA GLY A 338 -8.09 9.17 8.87
C GLY A 338 -8.23 10.29 9.93
N SER A 339 -9.22 10.18 10.83
CA SER A 339 -9.44 11.18 11.89
C SER A 339 -8.28 11.24 12.89
N ARG A 340 -7.71 10.09 13.26
CA ARG A 340 -6.48 10.01 14.06
C ARG A 340 -5.30 10.67 13.36
N TYR A 341 -5.13 10.44 12.07
CA TYR A 341 -4.04 11.03 11.29
C TYR A 341 -4.15 12.56 11.20
N ILE A 342 -5.33 13.08 10.86
CA ILE A 342 -5.59 14.53 10.80
C ILE A 342 -5.39 15.17 12.18
N LYS A 343 -5.91 14.53 13.24
CA LYS A 343 -5.70 14.98 14.63
C LYS A 343 -4.22 15.06 14.98
N ASP A 344 -3.41 14.09 14.56
CA ASP A 344 -1.97 14.10 14.80
C ASP A 344 -1.27 15.24 14.05
N ILE A 345 -1.66 15.54 12.80
CA ILE A 345 -1.16 16.70 12.06
C ILE A 345 -1.52 18.00 12.79
N VAL A 346 -2.80 18.19 13.14
CA VAL A 346 -3.31 19.39 13.82
C VAL A 346 -2.68 19.56 15.21
N LYS A 347 -2.43 18.48 15.97
CA LYS A 347 -1.72 18.55 17.26
C LYS A 347 -0.23 18.88 17.12
N ARG A 348 0.36 18.66 15.93
CA ARG A 348 1.76 18.99 15.61
C ARG A 348 1.89 20.41 15.05
N GLU A 349 0.84 20.95 14.44
CA GLU A 349 0.76 22.33 13.98
C GLU A 349 1.08 23.34 15.10
N GLY A 350 1.89 24.35 14.77
CA GLY A 350 2.33 25.40 15.70
C GLY A 350 3.60 25.09 16.51
N LYS A 351 4.14 23.87 16.46
CA LYS A 351 5.50 23.59 16.94
C LYS A 351 6.43 23.66 15.74
N GLY A 352 7.18 24.76 15.56
CA GLY A 352 8.15 24.94 14.47
C GLY A 352 8.98 23.67 14.21
N ALA A 353 8.55 22.88 13.22
CA ALA A 353 8.83 21.45 13.21
C ALA A 353 10.19 21.08 12.63
N ILE A 354 10.96 22.06 12.13
CA ILE A 354 12.33 21.84 11.65
C ILE A 354 13.38 22.19 12.71
N ALA A 355 13.08 23.09 13.66
CA ALA A 355 14.09 23.65 14.58
C ALA A 355 14.43 22.78 15.81
N ARG A 356 13.80 21.62 16.01
CA ARG A 356 14.04 20.76 17.20
C ARG A 356 14.13 19.25 16.89
N ILE A 357 14.56 18.89 15.68
CA ILE A 357 14.43 17.53 15.13
C ILE A 357 15.38 16.48 15.75
N LEU A 358 16.49 16.84 16.40
CA LEU A 358 17.58 15.88 16.64
C LEU A 358 17.86 15.51 18.11
N THR A 359 16.92 15.71 19.03
CA THR A 359 17.21 15.51 20.47
C THR A 359 16.81 14.14 21.04
N SER A 360 16.09 13.29 20.31
CA SER A 360 15.76 11.93 20.79
C SER A 360 15.43 10.96 19.64
N PRO A 361 15.60 9.63 19.83
CA PRO A 361 15.29 8.62 18.81
C PRO A 361 13.83 8.70 18.31
N LYS A 362 12.88 8.96 19.21
CA LYS A 362 11.46 9.11 18.85
C LYS A 362 11.21 10.30 17.91
N LYS A 363 11.91 11.42 18.12
CA LYS A 363 11.77 12.61 17.26
C LYS A 363 12.40 12.38 15.89
N MET A 364 13.56 11.71 15.83
CA MET A 364 14.19 11.32 14.57
C MET A 364 13.28 10.41 13.74
N LEU A 365 12.67 9.40 14.37
CA LEU A 365 11.69 8.54 13.72
C LEU A 365 10.49 9.34 13.19
N SER A 366 9.94 10.25 13.99
CA SER A 366 8.81 11.08 13.53
C SER A 366 9.17 12.02 12.37
N ALA A 367 10.39 12.55 12.34
CA ALA A 367 10.88 13.37 11.22
C ALA A 367 11.09 12.52 9.97
N TRP A 368 11.56 11.29 10.13
CA TRP A 368 11.71 10.32 9.04
C TRP A 368 10.35 9.91 8.45
N GLU A 369 9.37 9.61 9.30
CA GLU A 369 8.00 9.33 8.88
C GLU A 369 7.37 10.52 8.14
N LYS A 370 7.68 11.75 8.55
CA LYS A 370 7.25 12.97 7.86
C LYS A 370 7.85 13.10 6.47
N ILE A 371 9.14 12.80 6.32
CA ILE A 371 9.81 12.75 4.99
C ILE A 371 9.14 11.69 4.10
N GLY A 372 8.85 10.50 4.67
CA GLY A 372 8.13 9.45 3.97
C GLY A 372 6.75 9.90 3.48
N SER A 373 5.93 10.45 4.37
CA SER A 373 4.59 10.95 4.02
C SER A 373 4.63 12.08 2.99
N ALA A 374 5.60 13.00 3.10
CA ALA A 374 5.80 14.06 2.12
C ALA A 374 6.23 13.52 0.74
N SER A 375 7.09 12.50 0.71
CA SER A 375 7.48 11.81 -0.52
C SER A 375 6.31 11.10 -1.18
N GLU A 376 5.42 10.48 -0.40
CA GLU A 376 4.22 9.78 -0.88
C GLU A 376 3.15 10.74 -1.42
N ASN A 377 3.00 11.90 -0.80
CA ASN A 377 2.00 12.90 -1.17
C ASN A 377 2.51 13.95 -2.18
N ALA A 378 3.81 13.97 -2.50
CA ALA A 378 4.42 15.01 -3.32
C ALA A 378 3.74 15.21 -4.68
N THR A 379 3.54 14.13 -5.44
CA THR A 379 2.90 14.20 -6.77
C THR A 379 1.42 14.51 -6.68
N ARG A 380 0.73 13.95 -5.68
CA ARG A 380 -0.71 14.12 -5.45
C ARG A 380 -1.04 15.55 -5.05
N LEU A 381 -0.32 16.12 -4.09
CA LEU A 381 -0.47 17.52 -3.68
C LEU A 381 -0.06 18.47 -4.80
N GLY A 382 0.99 18.13 -5.54
CA GLY A 382 1.40 18.88 -6.74
C GLY A 382 0.28 18.96 -7.78
N LEU A 383 -0.35 17.82 -8.10
CA LEU A 383 -1.48 17.75 -9.00
C LEU A 383 -2.71 18.48 -8.46
N TYR A 384 -3.06 18.26 -7.18
CA TYR A 384 -4.15 18.95 -6.50
C TYR A 384 -4.03 20.47 -6.66
N LYS A 385 -2.86 21.03 -6.36
CA LYS A 385 -2.60 22.46 -6.51
C LYS A 385 -2.70 22.90 -7.98
N ASN A 386 -2.15 22.12 -8.89
CA ASN A 386 -2.19 22.42 -10.33
C ASN A 386 -3.65 22.51 -10.83
N LEU A 387 -4.52 21.60 -10.40
CA LEU A 387 -5.95 21.59 -10.74
C LEU A 387 -6.72 22.73 -10.06
N LYS A 388 -6.44 22.99 -8.78
CA LYS A 388 -6.99 24.15 -8.04
C LYS A 388 -6.67 25.47 -8.73
N ALA A 389 -5.43 25.64 -9.19
CA ALA A 389 -5.01 26.83 -9.94
C ALA A 389 -5.74 26.98 -11.29
N LYS A 390 -6.34 25.90 -11.81
CA LYS A 390 -7.16 25.88 -13.03
C LYS A 390 -8.67 26.00 -12.74
N GLY A 391 -9.06 26.25 -11.50
CA GLY A 391 -10.46 26.45 -11.11
C GLY A 391 -11.20 25.18 -10.70
N ALA A 392 -10.51 24.03 -10.54
CA ALA A 392 -11.15 22.82 -10.01
C ALA A 392 -11.62 23.03 -8.57
N SER A 393 -12.72 22.36 -8.21
CA SER A 393 -13.19 22.34 -6.82
C SER A 393 -12.22 21.55 -5.92
N ASN A 394 -12.31 21.71 -4.60
CA ASN A 394 -11.52 20.89 -3.67
C ASN A 394 -11.80 19.40 -3.80
N PHE A 395 -13.05 19.07 -4.11
CA PHE A 395 -13.49 17.70 -4.30
C PHE A 395 -12.85 17.11 -5.55
N ASP A 396 -12.97 17.79 -6.70
CA ASP A 396 -12.46 17.26 -7.98
C ASP A 396 -10.93 17.18 -7.98
N ALA A 397 -10.27 18.24 -7.49
CA ALA A 397 -8.81 18.23 -7.38
C ALA A 397 -8.32 17.16 -6.39
N GLY A 398 -9.04 16.95 -5.29
CA GLY A 398 -8.74 15.91 -4.31
C GLY A 398 -8.92 14.52 -4.91
N PHE A 399 -10.04 14.30 -5.60
CA PHE A 399 -10.37 13.07 -6.31
C PHE A 399 -9.29 12.71 -7.34
N GLU A 400 -8.92 13.64 -8.23
CA GLU A 400 -7.86 13.41 -9.22
C GLU A 400 -6.50 13.13 -8.57
N GLY A 401 -6.17 13.84 -7.48
CA GLY A 401 -4.96 13.57 -6.70
C GLY A 401 -4.95 12.17 -6.11
N ARG A 402 -6.10 11.64 -5.70
CA ARG A 402 -6.24 10.27 -5.19
C ARG A 402 -6.19 9.23 -6.31
N ASP A 403 -6.92 9.49 -7.40
CA ASP A 403 -7.10 8.59 -8.54
C ASP A 403 -5.80 8.30 -9.32
N LEU A 404 -4.73 9.06 -9.09
CA LEU A 404 -3.40 8.73 -9.59
C LEU A 404 -2.98 7.29 -9.27
N MET A 405 -3.23 6.83 -8.04
CA MET A 405 -3.07 5.44 -7.61
C MET A 405 -3.96 5.21 -6.39
N ASP A 406 -5.23 4.85 -6.62
CA ASP A 406 -6.19 4.59 -5.54
C ASP A 406 -6.12 3.16 -5.03
N PHE A 407 -5.41 2.96 -3.90
CA PHE A 407 -5.24 1.64 -3.29
C PHE A 407 -6.50 1.09 -2.59
N SER A 408 -7.60 1.85 -2.53
CA SER A 408 -8.90 1.33 -2.06
C SER A 408 -9.59 0.46 -3.09
N MET A 409 -9.33 0.73 -4.38
CA MET A 409 -9.92 -0.03 -5.48
C MET A 409 -9.36 -1.44 -5.49
N ARG A 410 -10.25 -2.45 -5.56
CA ARG A 410 -9.90 -3.88 -5.54
C ARG A 410 -10.76 -4.75 -6.46
N GLY A 411 -11.73 -4.15 -7.16
CA GLY A 411 -12.72 -4.87 -7.98
C GLY A 411 -13.68 -5.73 -7.14
N SER A 412 -14.64 -6.37 -7.81
CA SER A 412 -15.65 -7.25 -7.20
C SER A 412 -15.19 -8.70 -7.01
N SER A 413 -14.19 -9.15 -7.78
CA SER A 413 -13.65 -10.51 -7.67
C SER A 413 -13.13 -10.81 -6.27
N GLN A 414 -13.76 -11.77 -5.59
CA GLN A 414 -13.39 -12.20 -4.24
C GLN A 414 -11.92 -12.69 -4.19
N THR A 415 -11.45 -13.35 -5.24
CA THR A 415 -10.06 -13.82 -5.35
C THR A 415 -9.08 -12.64 -5.44
N VAL A 416 -9.34 -11.66 -6.30
CA VAL A 416 -8.49 -10.47 -6.41
C VAL A 416 -8.47 -9.69 -5.10
N GLN A 417 -9.62 -9.55 -4.43
CA GLN A 417 -9.70 -8.92 -3.12
C GLN A 417 -8.91 -9.69 -2.05
N MET A 418 -8.94 -11.03 -2.07
CA MET A 418 -8.13 -11.84 -1.17
C MET A 418 -6.64 -11.62 -1.42
N LEU A 419 -6.21 -11.74 -2.68
CA LEU A 419 -4.80 -11.63 -3.07
C LEU A 419 -4.25 -10.23 -2.75
N THR A 420 -4.96 -9.17 -3.07
CA THR A 420 -4.53 -7.78 -2.77
C THR A 420 -4.42 -7.47 -1.28
N ARG A 421 -5.13 -8.21 -0.42
CA ARG A 421 -5.03 -8.10 1.05
C ARG A 421 -3.78 -8.79 1.62
N ILE A 422 -3.29 -9.86 1.00
CA ILE A 422 -2.23 -10.72 1.55
C ILE A 422 -0.90 -10.65 0.77
N VAL A 423 -0.94 -10.22 -0.49
CA VAL A 423 0.23 -10.07 -1.35
C VAL A 423 0.72 -8.61 -1.32
N PRO A 424 1.96 -8.35 -0.89
CA PRO A 424 2.54 -7.01 -0.90
C PRO A 424 2.58 -6.39 -2.31
N PHE A 425 2.21 -5.11 -2.42
CA PHE A 425 2.25 -4.29 -3.64
C PHE A 425 1.42 -4.78 -4.85
N LEU A 426 0.76 -5.94 -4.79
CA LEU A 426 -0.06 -6.43 -5.91
C LEU A 426 -1.13 -5.43 -6.33
N ASN A 427 -1.85 -4.84 -5.35
CA ASN A 427 -2.88 -3.85 -5.67
C ASN A 427 -2.31 -2.64 -6.41
N ALA A 428 -1.16 -2.13 -5.97
CA ALA A 428 -0.54 -0.96 -6.59
C ALA A 428 -0.22 -1.19 -8.08
N ARG A 429 0.28 -2.37 -8.44
CA ARG A 429 0.58 -2.74 -9.83
C ARG A 429 -0.67 -2.88 -10.68
N VAL A 430 -1.71 -3.53 -10.15
CA VAL A 430 -3.01 -3.66 -10.83
C VAL A 430 -3.65 -2.29 -11.06
N GLN A 431 -3.62 -1.41 -10.05
CA GLN A 431 -4.14 -0.05 -10.19
C GLN A 431 -3.32 0.80 -11.16
N GLY A 432 -1.99 0.63 -11.19
CA GLY A 432 -1.12 1.28 -12.17
C GLY A 432 -1.50 0.94 -13.61
N LEU A 433 -1.77 -0.33 -13.90
CA LEU A 433 -2.28 -0.78 -15.21
C LEU A 433 -3.68 -0.24 -15.51
N TYR A 434 -4.58 -0.27 -14.52
CA TYR A 434 -5.94 0.23 -14.70
C TYR A 434 -5.95 1.73 -15.01
N LYS A 435 -5.18 2.54 -14.29
CA LYS A 435 -5.05 3.98 -14.54
C LYS A 435 -4.39 4.26 -15.90
N LEU A 436 -3.42 3.44 -16.32
CA LEU A 436 -2.83 3.52 -17.64
C LEU A 436 -3.87 3.34 -18.75
N GLY A 437 -4.70 2.29 -18.65
CA GLY A 437 -5.76 1.99 -19.60
C GLY A 437 -6.80 3.10 -19.67
N ARG A 438 -7.23 3.64 -18.53
CA ARG A 438 -8.15 4.79 -18.50
C ARG A 438 -7.52 6.03 -19.11
N ALA A 439 -6.27 6.36 -18.78
CA ALA A 439 -5.62 7.55 -19.32
C ALA A 439 -5.51 7.54 -20.85
N SER A 440 -5.34 6.36 -21.47
CA SER A 440 -5.30 6.22 -22.92
C SER A 440 -6.68 6.40 -23.57
N GLN A 441 -7.77 6.17 -22.84
CA GLN A 441 -9.15 6.37 -23.30
C GLN A 441 -9.68 7.78 -23.00
N ASP A 442 -9.43 8.30 -21.80
CA ASP A 442 -9.93 9.59 -21.33
C ASP A 442 -9.27 10.76 -22.06
N ASN A 443 -7.95 10.67 -22.31
CA ASN A 443 -7.15 11.74 -22.92
C ASN A 443 -6.14 11.21 -23.95
N PRO A 444 -6.59 10.54 -25.03
CA PRO A 444 -5.72 9.79 -25.95
C PRO A 444 -4.62 10.65 -26.58
N LYS A 445 -4.93 11.89 -26.97
CA LYS A 445 -3.95 12.79 -27.60
C LYS A 445 -2.83 13.19 -26.64
N ALA A 446 -3.18 13.58 -25.41
CA ALA A 446 -2.20 13.97 -24.40
C ALA A 446 -1.37 12.76 -23.98
N PHE A 447 -2.02 11.62 -23.75
CA PHE A 447 -1.37 10.36 -23.44
C PHE A 447 -0.35 9.98 -24.52
N MET A 448 -0.75 9.94 -25.79
CA MET A 448 0.13 9.59 -26.91
C MET A 448 1.30 10.56 -27.07
N LEU A 449 1.06 11.86 -26.95
CA LEU A 449 2.13 12.87 -27.03
C LEU A 449 3.15 12.67 -25.90
N LYS A 450 2.70 12.51 -24.65
CA LYS A 450 3.58 12.35 -23.48
C LYS A 450 4.33 11.02 -23.53
N SER A 451 3.68 9.94 -23.94
CA SER A 451 4.30 8.64 -24.16
C SER A 451 5.34 8.69 -25.28
N ALA A 452 5.06 9.37 -26.39
CA ALA A 452 6.03 9.58 -27.46
C ALA A 452 7.25 10.38 -26.99
N MET A 453 7.04 11.47 -26.21
CA MET A 453 8.14 12.23 -25.60
C MET A 453 9.01 11.36 -24.69
N LEU A 454 8.40 10.49 -23.88
CA LEU A 454 9.12 9.54 -23.03
C LEU A 454 9.94 8.55 -23.88
N THR A 455 9.35 7.96 -24.91
CA THR A 455 10.04 7.06 -25.86
C THR A 455 11.21 7.76 -26.52
N THR A 456 11.01 8.99 -27.02
CA THR A 456 12.08 9.77 -27.65
C THR A 456 13.21 10.06 -26.66
N ALA A 457 12.89 10.47 -25.43
CA ALA A 457 13.90 10.71 -24.40
C ALA A 457 14.67 9.42 -24.03
N ALA A 458 13.97 8.30 -23.91
CA ALA A 458 14.55 6.99 -23.63
C ALA A 458 15.51 6.56 -24.75
N LEU A 459 15.07 6.64 -26.01
CA LEU A 459 15.89 6.28 -27.17
C LEU A 459 17.03 7.26 -27.40
N ALA A 460 16.85 8.55 -27.12
CA ALA A 460 17.93 9.53 -27.16
C ALA A 460 19.01 9.17 -26.13
N LEU A 461 18.62 8.88 -24.88
CA LEU A 461 19.55 8.45 -23.85
C LEU A 461 20.25 7.14 -24.22
N TRP A 462 19.50 6.16 -24.70
CA TRP A 462 20.05 4.90 -25.22
C TRP A 462 21.07 5.15 -26.33
N SER A 463 20.77 6.03 -27.30
CA SER A 463 21.65 6.30 -28.43
C SER A 463 23.01 6.86 -28.03
N LEU A 464 23.07 7.59 -26.91
CA LEU A 464 24.33 8.11 -26.35
C LEU A 464 25.23 7.00 -25.78
N TYR A 465 24.65 5.88 -25.35
CA TYR A 465 25.36 4.81 -24.65
C TYR A 465 25.28 3.44 -25.34
N LYS A 466 24.61 3.33 -26.49
CA LYS A 466 24.37 2.05 -27.19
C LYS A 466 25.66 1.29 -27.53
N ASP A 467 26.75 2.02 -27.75
CA ASP A 467 28.08 1.48 -28.09
C ASP A 467 29.03 1.46 -26.88
N ASP A 468 28.57 1.87 -25.69
CA ASP A 468 29.37 1.85 -24.45
C ASP A 468 29.39 0.45 -23.84
N ASP A 469 30.59 -0.12 -23.70
CA ASP A 469 30.83 -1.43 -23.10
C ASP A 469 30.24 -1.57 -21.69
N ARG A 470 30.17 -0.48 -20.92
CA ARG A 470 29.57 -0.44 -19.57
C ARG A 470 28.06 -0.63 -19.66
N TYR A 471 27.41 0.02 -20.62
CA TYR A 471 25.98 -0.12 -20.85
C TYR A 471 25.64 -1.53 -21.37
N ILE A 472 26.38 -2.03 -22.36
CA ILE A 472 26.16 -3.35 -22.95
C ILE A 472 26.22 -4.45 -21.86
N GLN A 473 27.16 -4.35 -20.92
CA GLN A 473 27.38 -5.32 -19.85
C GLN A 473 26.36 -5.30 -18.71
N LEU A 474 25.48 -4.29 -18.63
CA LEU A 474 24.41 -4.26 -17.64
C LEU A 474 23.47 -5.44 -17.85
N GLU A 475 23.00 -6.01 -16.73
CA GLU A 475 21.94 -7.01 -16.74
C GLU A 475 20.67 -6.46 -17.42
N ASP A 476 19.96 -7.31 -18.14
CA ASP A 476 18.79 -6.87 -18.91
C ASP A 476 17.68 -6.31 -18.01
N TRP A 477 17.43 -6.96 -16.87
CA TRP A 477 16.49 -6.44 -15.88
C TRP A 477 16.90 -5.06 -15.33
N GLU A 478 18.20 -4.74 -15.25
CA GLU A 478 18.64 -3.40 -14.85
C GLU A 478 18.27 -2.38 -15.93
N LYS A 479 18.58 -2.68 -17.21
CA LYS A 479 18.19 -1.84 -18.35
C LYS A 479 16.68 -1.65 -18.43
N TRP A 480 15.88 -2.67 -18.15
CA TRP A 480 14.42 -2.57 -18.17
C TRP A 480 13.82 -1.80 -16.99
N THR A 481 14.54 -1.74 -15.85
CA THR A 481 14.04 -1.09 -14.63
C THR A 481 14.55 0.33 -14.45
N TYR A 482 15.68 0.69 -15.08
CA TYR A 482 16.32 1.99 -14.90
C TYR A 482 16.78 2.60 -16.23
N PHE A 483 16.71 3.92 -16.31
CA PHE A 483 17.51 4.71 -17.24
C PHE A 483 18.94 4.81 -16.71
N HIS A 484 19.94 4.70 -17.58
CA HIS A 484 21.34 4.68 -17.19
C HIS A 484 22.12 5.79 -17.89
N PHE A 485 23.03 6.43 -17.13
CA PHE A 485 23.99 7.39 -17.69
C PHE A 485 25.26 7.42 -16.82
N TRP A 486 26.34 7.95 -17.39
CA TRP A 486 27.64 8.04 -16.71
C TRP A 486 28.16 9.48 -16.75
N LEU A 487 28.76 9.91 -15.64
CA LEU A 487 29.54 11.15 -15.57
C LEU A 487 30.97 10.78 -15.16
N GLY A 488 31.87 10.69 -16.12
CA GLY A 488 33.18 10.06 -15.90
C GLY A 488 33.03 8.59 -15.52
N ASP A 489 33.58 8.22 -14.37
CA ASP A 489 33.51 6.86 -13.80
C ASP A 489 32.24 6.60 -12.98
N ASP A 490 31.47 7.63 -12.67
CA ASP A 490 30.26 7.50 -11.85
C ASP A 490 29.08 7.03 -12.67
N HIS A 491 28.46 5.93 -12.22
CA HIS A 491 27.26 5.36 -12.84
C HIS A 491 26.00 5.84 -12.12
N TYR A 492 25.12 6.49 -12.86
CA TYR A 492 23.82 6.92 -12.37
C TYR A 492 22.71 6.10 -13.00
N ARG A 493 21.70 5.81 -12.18
CA ARG A 493 20.50 5.09 -12.61
C ARG A 493 19.24 5.74 -12.06
N ILE A 494 18.29 6.03 -12.95
CA ILE A 494 17.01 6.64 -12.64
C ILE A 494 15.92 5.58 -12.83
N PRO A 495 15.08 5.29 -11.83
CA PRO A 495 14.05 4.27 -11.98
C PRO A 495 13.03 4.66 -13.05
N LYS A 496 12.77 3.72 -13.95
CA LYS A 496 11.66 3.81 -14.90
C LYS A 496 10.33 3.61 -14.13
N PRO A 497 9.25 4.32 -14.49
CA PRO A 497 7.89 3.99 -14.03
C PRO A 497 7.53 2.57 -14.43
N PHE A 498 6.76 1.85 -13.62
CA PHE A 498 6.49 0.42 -13.84
C PHE A 498 5.85 0.16 -15.21
N GLU A 499 4.58 0.51 -15.40
CA GLU A 499 3.81 0.13 -16.59
C GLU A 499 4.19 1.00 -17.80
N ILE A 500 4.24 2.32 -17.58
CA ILE A 500 4.55 3.30 -18.62
C ILE A 500 6.00 3.18 -19.08
N GLY A 501 6.94 3.01 -18.14
CA GLY A 501 8.34 2.84 -18.48
C GLY A 501 8.61 1.49 -19.15
N ALA A 502 7.90 0.42 -18.77
CA ALA A 502 8.02 -0.86 -19.48
C ALA A 502 7.61 -0.72 -20.96
N LEU A 503 6.45 -0.13 -21.24
CA LEU A 503 5.91 -0.03 -22.61
C LEU A 503 6.58 1.03 -23.48
N PHE A 504 6.88 2.20 -22.90
CA PHE A 504 7.34 3.38 -23.67
C PHE A 504 8.81 3.73 -23.44
N ALA A 505 9.55 2.95 -22.66
CA ALA A 505 11.01 3.08 -22.60
C ALA A 505 11.68 1.73 -22.83
N SER A 506 11.42 0.75 -21.97
CA SER A 506 12.15 -0.53 -21.98
C SER A 506 11.88 -1.38 -23.21
N LEU A 507 10.63 -1.47 -23.69
CA LEU A 507 10.31 -2.17 -24.94
C LEU A 507 10.98 -1.50 -26.16
N PRO A 508 10.82 -0.19 -26.43
CA PRO A 508 11.55 0.49 -27.51
C PRO A 508 13.07 0.33 -27.42
N GLU A 509 13.66 0.47 -26.23
CA GLU A 509 15.09 0.25 -26.02
C GLU A 509 15.50 -1.21 -26.32
N SER A 510 14.67 -2.19 -25.97
CA SER A 510 14.96 -3.61 -26.24
C SER A 510 14.90 -3.90 -27.73
N VAL A 511 13.91 -3.35 -28.45
CA VAL A 511 13.83 -3.41 -29.91
C VAL A 511 15.02 -2.70 -30.55
N ALA A 512 15.40 -1.53 -30.05
CA ALA A 512 16.56 -0.78 -30.54
C ALA A 512 17.88 -1.54 -30.33
N ASN A 513 18.04 -2.25 -29.20
CA ASN A 513 19.20 -3.11 -28.96
C ASN A 513 19.28 -4.26 -29.99
N VAL A 514 18.14 -4.83 -30.39
CA VAL A 514 18.07 -5.86 -31.44
C VAL A 514 18.43 -5.25 -32.80
N MET A 515 17.84 -4.10 -33.15
CA MET A 515 18.13 -3.40 -34.41
C MET A 515 19.59 -2.95 -34.53
N ASN A 516 20.23 -2.57 -33.40
CA ASN A 516 21.65 -2.20 -33.34
C ASN A 516 22.58 -3.43 -33.30
N GLY A 517 22.06 -4.66 -33.36
CA GLY A 517 22.84 -5.92 -33.33
C GLY A 517 23.48 -6.26 -31.98
N THR A 518 23.27 -5.43 -30.96
CA THR A 518 23.83 -5.66 -29.60
C THR A 518 23.17 -6.84 -28.91
N GLU A 519 21.91 -7.14 -29.24
CA GLU A 519 21.12 -8.24 -28.67
C GLU A 519 20.40 -9.03 -29.77
N ASP A 520 19.97 -10.25 -29.44
CA ASP A 520 19.15 -11.10 -30.30
C ASP A 520 17.66 -10.95 -29.93
N GLY A 521 16.76 -11.39 -30.82
CA GLY A 521 15.31 -11.22 -30.64
C GLY A 521 14.72 -11.81 -29.35
N GLU A 522 15.40 -12.78 -28.74
CA GLU A 522 15.05 -13.38 -27.45
C GLU A 522 14.91 -12.32 -26.33
N VAL A 523 15.70 -11.24 -26.38
CA VAL A 523 15.65 -10.18 -25.35
C VAL A 523 14.28 -9.50 -25.24
N VAL A 524 13.52 -9.42 -26.33
CA VAL A 524 12.16 -8.85 -26.34
C VAL A 524 11.18 -9.80 -25.66
N TRP A 525 11.37 -11.11 -25.87
CA TRP A 525 10.58 -12.13 -25.20
C TRP A 525 10.90 -12.20 -23.70
N ASP A 526 12.18 -12.14 -23.33
CA ASP A 526 12.61 -12.09 -21.93
C ASP A 526 12.07 -10.84 -21.23
N TRP A 527 12.04 -9.70 -21.92
CA TRP A 527 11.39 -8.48 -21.43
C TRP A 527 9.91 -8.71 -21.16
N PHE A 528 9.18 -9.37 -22.06
CA PHE A 528 7.76 -9.68 -21.88
C PHE A 528 7.56 -10.58 -20.66
N GLN A 529 8.34 -11.66 -20.55
CA GLN A 529 8.29 -12.56 -19.41
C GLN A 529 8.61 -11.85 -18.09
N HIS A 530 9.65 -11.01 -18.08
CA HIS A 530 10.04 -10.23 -16.93
C HIS A 530 8.94 -9.25 -16.51
N THR A 531 8.41 -8.47 -17.46
CA THR A 531 7.34 -7.49 -17.21
C THR A 531 6.07 -8.17 -16.72
N ALA A 532 5.65 -9.27 -17.34
CA ALA A 532 4.50 -10.05 -16.91
C ALA A 532 4.70 -10.61 -15.49
N ARG A 533 5.88 -11.16 -15.18
CA ARG A 533 6.22 -11.64 -13.83
C ARG A 533 6.23 -10.51 -12.81
N ASP A 534 6.78 -9.34 -13.14
CA ASP A 534 6.88 -8.21 -12.21
C ASP A 534 5.50 -7.63 -11.90
N VAL A 535 4.65 -7.48 -12.92
CA VAL A 535 3.27 -6.97 -12.81
C VAL A 535 2.36 -7.96 -12.09
N PHE A 536 2.30 -9.21 -12.56
CA PHE A 536 1.40 -10.24 -12.05
C PHE A 536 2.07 -11.16 -11.03
N ASN A 537 3.08 -10.67 -10.30
CA ASN A 537 3.74 -11.46 -9.27
C ASN A 537 2.78 -11.77 -8.11
N VAL A 538 2.07 -12.90 -8.21
CA VAL A 538 1.26 -13.47 -7.14
C VAL A 538 2.17 -14.39 -6.35
N ASP A 539 2.84 -13.81 -5.36
CA ASP A 539 3.68 -14.57 -4.44
C ASP A 539 2.85 -15.08 -3.26
N MET A 540 3.39 -16.07 -2.55
CA MET A 540 2.74 -16.59 -1.36
C MET A 540 2.69 -15.55 -0.23
N PRO A 541 1.73 -15.65 0.70
CA PRO A 541 1.62 -14.69 1.80
C PRO A 541 2.93 -14.55 2.57
N GLN A 542 3.32 -13.31 2.85
CA GLN A 542 4.61 -13.02 3.48
C GLN A 542 4.80 -13.72 4.83
N LEU A 543 3.70 -14.01 5.52
CA LEU A 543 3.69 -14.78 6.77
C LEU A 543 4.44 -16.11 6.63
N PHE A 544 4.22 -16.83 5.54
CA PHE A 544 4.78 -18.16 5.30
C PHE A 544 6.03 -18.15 4.42
N LYS A 545 6.17 -17.13 3.56
CA LYS A 545 7.21 -17.09 2.54
C LYS A 545 8.62 -17.40 3.07
N PRO A 546 9.17 -16.73 4.10
CA PRO A 546 10.54 -17.00 4.55
C PRO A 546 10.73 -18.41 5.10
N VAL A 547 9.70 -18.98 5.74
CA VAL A 547 9.74 -20.35 6.29
C VAL A 547 9.76 -21.37 5.15
N VAL A 548 8.92 -21.16 4.14
CA VAL A 548 8.86 -22.05 2.96
C VAL A 548 10.15 -21.93 2.15
N GLU A 549 10.63 -20.70 1.89
CA GLU A 549 11.89 -20.47 1.19
C GLU A 549 13.08 -21.13 1.91
N GLU A 550 13.11 -21.10 3.25
CA GLU A 550 14.14 -21.77 4.04
C GLU A 550 14.01 -23.30 4.03
N ARG A 551 12.80 -23.82 4.23
CA ARG A 551 12.52 -25.28 4.26
C ARG A 551 12.85 -25.96 2.94
N PHE A 552 12.50 -25.33 1.82
CA PHE A 552 12.81 -25.83 0.48
C PHE A 552 14.16 -25.31 -0.04
N ASN A 553 14.87 -24.53 0.76
CA ASN A 553 16.15 -23.91 0.43
C ASN A 553 16.13 -23.21 -0.94
N MET A 554 15.06 -22.49 -1.27
CA MET A 554 14.86 -21.83 -2.57
C MET A 554 14.20 -20.48 -2.35
N SER A 555 14.84 -19.40 -2.80
CA SER A 555 14.22 -18.08 -2.78
C SER A 555 13.35 -17.86 -4.00
N THR A 556 12.06 -17.58 -3.80
CA THR A 556 11.10 -17.28 -4.88
C THR A 556 11.42 -15.95 -5.54
N PHE A 557 11.98 -14.99 -4.79
CA PHE A 557 12.36 -13.68 -5.35
C PHE A 557 13.60 -13.73 -6.25
N LYS A 558 14.61 -14.54 -5.87
CA LYS A 558 15.90 -14.60 -6.58
C LYS A 558 16.05 -15.81 -7.49
N ASN A 559 15.06 -16.69 -7.48
CA ASN A 559 15.07 -17.99 -8.14
C ASN A 559 16.39 -18.77 -7.93
N ARG A 560 16.87 -18.79 -6.67
CA ARG A 560 18.15 -19.42 -6.32
C ARG A 560 18.14 -19.95 -4.89
N PRO A 561 19.02 -20.91 -4.55
CA PRO A 561 19.06 -21.45 -3.20
C PRO A 561 19.32 -20.38 -2.12
N VAL A 562 18.67 -20.53 -0.96
CA VAL A 562 18.88 -19.63 0.19
C VAL A 562 20.32 -19.83 0.70
N VAL A 563 20.66 -21.06 1.08
CA VAL A 563 22.02 -21.53 1.34
C VAL A 563 22.52 -22.26 0.08
N PRO A 564 23.61 -21.80 -0.55
CA PRO A 564 24.18 -22.50 -1.70
C PRO A 564 24.59 -23.92 -1.36
N GLU A 565 24.46 -24.82 -2.34
CA GLU A 565 24.82 -26.22 -2.19
C GLU A 565 26.25 -26.44 -1.66
N TYR A 566 27.22 -25.64 -2.13
CA TYR A 566 28.61 -25.72 -1.67
C TYR A 566 28.81 -25.31 -0.21
N MET A 567 27.88 -24.55 0.39
CA MET A 567 27.86 -24.21 1.82
C MET A 567 27.03 -25.20 2.62
N GLY A 568 26.13 -25.96 2.00
CA GLY A 568 25.28 -26.94 2.68
C GLY A 568 26.05 -28.07 3.37
N LYS A 569 27.32 -28.28 2.99
CA LYS A 569 28.24 -29.25 3.62
C LYS A 569 29.07 -28.67 4.77
N LEU A 570 28.92 -27.39 5.08
CA LEU A 570 29.57 -26.74 6.22
C LEU A 570 28.67 -26.82 7.45
N ASP A 571 29.28 -26.78 8.63
CA ASP A 571 28.55 -26.62 9.89
C ASP A 571 27.62 -25.40 9.80
N PRO A 572 26.41 -25.45 10.40
CA PRO A 572 25.42 -24.39 10.25
C PRO A 572 25.98 -23.00 10.53
N SER A 573 26.71 -22.81 11.64
CA SER A 573 27.33 -21.54 12.01
C SER A 573 28.30 -20.98 10.97
N GLU A 574 28.93 -21.83 10.15
CA GLU A 574 29.88 -21.46 9.09
C GLU A 574 29.21 -21.16 7.73
N GLN A 575 27.89 -21.30 7.63
CA GLN A 575 27.13 -21.01 6.42
C GLN A 575 26.88 -19.51 6.24
N TYR A 576 27.92 -18.74 5.90
CA TYR A 576 27.83 -17.30 5.65
C TYR A 576 28.70 -16.78 4.50
N TYR A 577 28.26 -15.67 3.91
CA TYR A 577 29.06 -14.88 2.97
C TYR A 577 29.87 -13.83 3.73
N PRO A 578 30.95 -13.30 3.14
CA PRO A 578 31.69 -12.18 3.74
C PRO A 578 30.84 -10.92 3.99
N HIS A 579 29.76 -10.74 3.23
CA HIS A 579 28.81 -9.64 3.41
C HIS A 579 27.56 -10.03 4.21
N THR A 580 27.52 -11.23 4.79
CA THR A 580 26.46 -11.60 5.75
C THR A 580 26.65 -10.74 7.01
N SER A 581 25.55 -10.26 7.60
CA SER A 581 25.61 -9.41 8.79
C SER A 581 26.50 -10.05 9.87
N GLU A 582 27.43 -9.27 10.43
CA GLU A 582 28.26 -9.69 11.56
C GLU A 582 27.39 -10.04 12.77
N THR A 583 26.31 -9.30 13.02
CA THR A 583 25.33 -9.64 14.07
C THR A 583 24.64 -10.97 13.78
N ALA A 584 24.21 -11.22 12.53
CA ALA A 584 23.65 -12.53 12.15
C ALA A 584 24.67 -13.67 12.31
N ARG A 585 25.96 -13.41 12.03
CA ARG A 585 27.05 -14.36 12.27
C ARG A 585 27.27 -14.65 13.74
N MET A 586 27.29 -13.62 14.58
CA MET A 586 27.42 -13.76 16.03
C MET A 586 26.28 -14.61 16.60
N VAL A 587 25.03 -14.31 16.24
CA VAL A 587 23.86 -15.08 16.68
C VAL A 587 23.90 -16.51 16.13
N GLY A 588 24.25 -16.68 14.86
CA GLY A 588 24.37 -17.99 14.23
C GLY A 588 25.45 -18.86 14.86
N GLY A 589 26.58 -18.27 15.25
CA GLY A 589 27.63 -18.94 16.01
C GLY A 589 27.17 -19.38 17.39
N ALA A 590 26.49 -18.50 18.14
CA ALA A 590 26.01 -18.79 19.48
C ALA A 590 24.93 -19.89 19.52
N LEU A 591 24.05 -19.93 18.52
CA LEU A 591 22.92 -20.86 18.45
C LEU A 591 23.19 -22.08 17.56
N ASN A 592 24.37 -22.17 16.94
CA ASN A 592 24.71 -23.14 15.90
C ASN A 592 23.65 -23.23 14.77
N VAL A 593 23.28 -22.06 14.24
CA VAL A 593 22.35 -21.95 13.10
C VAL A 593 22.97 -21.12 11.98
N SER A 594 22.52 -21.33 10.75
CA SER A 594 23.00 -20.62 9.57
C SER A 594 22.79 -19.10 9.65
N PRO A 595 23.86 -18.29 9.65
CA PRO A 595 23.73 -16.83 9.57
C PRO A 595 23.01 -16.35 8.30
N ILE A 596 23.14 -17.09 7.19
CA ILE A 596 22.38 -16.83 5.96
C ILE A 596 20.88 -16.97 6.22
N LYS A 597 20.45 -18.01 6.94
CA LYS A 597 19.03 -18.23 7.28
C LYS A 597 18.51 -17.14 8.22
N ILE A 598 19.27 -16.77 9.26
CA ILE A 598 18.89 -15.65 10.16
C ILE A 598 18.67 -14.37 9.34
N GLN A 599 19.64 -13.99 8.51
CA GLN A 599 19.53 -12.79 7.69
C GLN A 599 18.38 -12.90 6.67
N HIS A 600 18.11 -14.10 6.15
CA HIS A 600 16.99 -14.36 5.26
C HIS A 600 15.65 -14.11 5.95
N TYR A 601 15.45 -14.61 7.17
CA TYR A 601 14.25 -14.33 7.97
C TYR A 601 14.08 -12.84 8.29
N VAL A 602 15.14 -12.16 8.73
CA VAL A 602 15.10 -10.72 9.02
C VAL A 602 14.73 -9.92 7.76
N ARG A 603 15.37 -10.21 6.63
CA ARG A 603 15.02 -9.56 5.35
C ARG A 603 13.60 -9.92 4.90
N GLY A 604 13.20 -11.17 5.08
CA GLY A 604 11.90 -11.68 4.65
C GLY A 604 10.75 -11.01 5.40
N TYR A 605 10.85 -10.84 6.72
CA TYR A 605 9.77 -10.25 7.51
C TYR A 605 9.86 -8.74 7.65
N LEU A 606 11.07 -8.18 7.71
CA LEU A 606 11.31 -6.78 8.05
C LEU A 606 12.02 -5.99 6.95
N SER A 607 12.24 -6.58 5.76
CA SER A 607 12.76 -5.89 4.57
C SER A 607 13.88 -4.85 4.87
N THR A 608 13.66 -3.58 4.55
CA THR A 608 14.65 -2.51 4.71
C THR A 608 14.92 -2.19 6.18
N ILE A 609 13.91 -2.07 7.03
CA ILE A 609 14.10 -1.83 8.48
C ILE A 609 14.97 -2.93 9.09
N GLY A 610 14.66 -4.20 8.83
CA GLY A 610 15.44 -5.32 9.35
C GLY A 610 16.90 -5.26 8.89
N MET A 611 17.12 -4.94 7.62
CA MET A 611 18.47 -4.78 7.07
C MET A 611 19.22 -3.57 7.64
N MET A 612 18.53 -2.45 7.90
CA MET A 612 19.10 -1.26 8.54
C MET A 612 19.45 -1.55 10.00
N THR A 613 18.57 -2.25 10.74
CA THR A 613 18.84 -2.70 12.10
C THR A 613 20.08 -3.57 12.15
N LEU A 614 20.19 -4.57 11.27
CA LEU A 614 21.40 -5.39 11.17
C LEU A 614 22.63 -4.55 10.84
N ALA A 615 22.52 -3.57 9.93
CA ALA A 615 23.66 -2.72 9.60
C ALA A 615 24.10 -1.81 10.76
N ILE A 616 23.18 -1.35 11.60
CA ILE A 616 23.48 -0.58 12.82
C ILE A 616 24.15 -1.49 13.85
N THR A 617 23.57 -2.65 14.12
CA THR A 617 24.13 -3.61 15.08
C THR A 617 25.48 -4.17 14.61
N ASP A 618 25.68 -4.31 13.30
CA ASP A 618 26.94 -4.73 12.69
C ASP A 618 28.08 -3.75 13.00
N VAL A 619 27.82 -2.47 13.29
CA VAL A 619 28.87 -1.52 13.72
C VAL A 619 29.42 -1.95 15.08
N VAL A 620 28.52 -2.14 16.05
CA VAL A 620 28.86 -2.56 17.42
C VAL A 620 29.44 -3.97 17.45
N THR A 621 28.79 -4.92 16.76
CA THR A 621 29.27 -6.31 16.70
C THR A 621 30.64 -6.41 16.04
N ARG A 622 30.93 -5.58 15.02
CA ARG A 622 32.25 -5.58 14.36
C ARG A 622 33.36 -5.18 15.30
N GLU A 623 33.14 -4.09 16.05
CA GLU A 623 34.09 -3.59 17.03
C GLU A 623 34.28 -4.60 18.17
N ALA A 624 33.19 -5.06 18.78
CA ALA A 624 33.23 -5.99 19.92
C ALA A 624 33.90 -7.34 19.59
N MET A 625 33.70 -7.86 18.38
CA MET A 625 34.20 -9.18 17.96
C MET A 625 35.47 -9.11 17.10
N GLY A 626 36.03 -7.92 16.87
CA GLY A 626 37.26 -7.74 16.08
C GLY A 626 37.15 -8.26 14.63
N TYR A 627 36.00 -8.05 13.98
CA TYR A 627 35.81 -8.40 12.57
C TYR A 627 36.61 -7.46 11.65
N PRO A 628 37.11 -7.94 10.48
CA PRO A 628 37.85 -7.11 9.55
C PRO A 628 36.98 -6.00 8.92
N ASP A 629 37.63 -4.92 8.50
CA ASP A 629 36.95 -3.84 7.79
C ASP A 629 36.34 -4.31 6.47
N ARG A 630 35.18 -3.76 6.12
CA ARG A 630 34.53 -4.04 4.83
C ARG A 630 35.26 -3.28 3.71
N PRO A 631 35.29 -3.83 2.48
CA PRO A 631 35.69 -3.05 1.32
C PRO A 631 34.80 -1.80 1.16
N GLU A 632 35.38 -0.71 0.71
CA GLU A 632 34.66 0.54 0.44
C GLU A 632 33.55 0.35 -0.62
N GLY A 633 32.46 1.10 -0.49
CA GLY A 633 31.30 1.00 -1.40
C GLY A 633 30.61 -0.38 -1.35
N GLY A 634 30.70 -1.09 -0.21
CA GLY A 634 29.98 -2.33 0.04
C GLY A 634 28.45 -2.16 0.08
N PRO A 635 27.67 -3.26 0.13
CA PRO A 635 26.22 -3.19 0.24
C PRO A 635 25.81 -2.37 1.46
N ASN A 636 25.09 -1.27 1.22
CA ASN A 636 24.65 -0.34 2.25
C ASN A 636 23.11 -0.25 2.22
N PRO A 637 22.39 -0.71 3.24
CA PRO A 637 20.93 -0.58 3.30
C PRO A 637 20.45 0.87 3.42
N PHE A 638 21.34 1.81 3.76
CA PHE A 638 21.08 3.26 3.77
C PHE A 638 21.34 3.92 2.40
N GLY A 639 21.99 3.21 1.47
CA GLY A 639 22.32 3.75 0.16
C GLY A 639 21.07 3.97 -0.70
N LEU A 640 21.01 5.10 -1.40
CA LEU A 640 19.92 5.41 -2.34
C LEU A 640 19.87 4.42 -3.51
N GLY A 641 21.05 3.88 -3.86
CA GLY A 641 21.23 3.00 -5.00
C GLY A 641 20.77 3.63 -6.31
N ILE A 642 20.87 4.96 -6.45
CA ILE A 642 20.74 5.72 -7.70
C ILE A 642 22.10 6.06 -8.31
N HIS A 643 23.15 5.87 -7.52
CA HIS A 643 24.55 6.06 -7.87
C HIS A 643 25.30 4.78 -7.49
N LYS A 644 26.14 4.30 -8.40
CA LYS A 644 27.05 3.18 -8.19
C LYS A 644 28.47 3.66 -8.48
N THR A 645 29.41 3.26 -7.63
CA THR A 645 30.85 3.46 -7.84
C THR A 645 31.55 2.14 -8.10
N GLY A 646 32.53 2.18 -9.00
CA GLY A 646 33.37 1.05 -9.38
C GLY A 646 32.65 0.03 -10.25
N VAL A 647 33.15 -1.21 -10.22
CA VAL A 647 32.79 -2.23 -11.23
C VAL A 647 31.63 -3.12 -10.74
N ASP A 648 30.66 -3.37 -11.61
CA ASP A 648 29.55 -4.26 -11.30
C ASP A 648 30.05 -5.68 -10.99
N ARG A 649 29.61 -6.22 -9.84
CA ARG A 649 30.04 -7.53 -9.32
C ARG A 649 29.48 -8.71 -10.12
N THR A 650 28.36 -8.46 -10.78
CA THR A 650 27.65 -9.37 -11.68
C THR A 650 27.34 -8.57 -12.93
N THR A 651 27.74 -9.11 -14.08
CA THR A 651 27.44 -8.55 -15.39
C THR A 651 26.63 -9.56 -16.17
N LYS A 652 25.92 -9.10 -17.18
CA LYS A 652 25.09 -9.95 -18.04
C LYS A 652 25.85 -11.15 -18.60
N ASP A 653 27.10 -10.94 -19.04
CA ASP A 653 27.98 -12.01 -19.52
C ASP A 653 28.30 -13.06 -18.45
N ILE A 654 28.43 -12.65 -17.19
CA ILE A 654 28.64 -13.57 -16.07
C ILE A 654 27.37 -14.39 -15.83
N THR A 655 26.20 -13.76 -15.87
CA THR A 655 24.91 -14.43 -15.67
C THR A 655 24.66 -15.45 -16.77
N ARG A 656 24.73 -15.03 -18.04
CA ARG A 656 24.61 -15.92 -19.20
C ARG A 656 25.66 -17.04 -19.17
N PHE A 657 26.86 -16.79 -18.64
CA PHE A 657 27.89 -17.84 -18.52
C PHE A 657 27.45 -18.95 -17.58
N TYR A 658 26.83 -18.61 -16.44
CA TYR A 658 26.35 -19.61 -15.50
C TYR A 658 25.15 -20.39 -16.04
N GLU A 659 24.27 -19.74 -16.81
CA GLU A 659 23.17 -20.39 -17.51
C GLU A 659 23.69 -21.39 -18.55
N PHE A 660 24.62 -20.96 -19.41
CA PHE A 660 25.25 -21.83 -20.39
C PHE A 660 26.08 -22.95 -19.75
N TYR A 661 26.79 -22.66 -18.67
CA TYR A 661 27.49 -23.68 -17.88
C TYR A 661 26.53 -24.76 -17.37
N LYS A 662 25.34 -24.38 -16.91
CA LYS A 662 24.32 -25.32 -16.45
C LYS A 662 23.78 -26.16 -17.61
N GLU A 663 23.55 -25.57 -18.78
CA GLU A 663 23.16 -26.29 -20.01
C GLU A 663 24.20 -27.36 -20.37
N VAL A 664 25.47 -26.96 -20.47
CA VAL A 664 26.59 -27.85 -20.80
C VAL A 664 26.79 -28.95 -19.75
N GLU A 665 26.66 -28.62 -18.45
CA GLU A 665 26.75 -29.61 -17.38
C GLU A 665 25.61 -30.63 -17.46
N THR A 666 24.37 -30.18 -17.68
CA THR A 666 23.21 -31.06 -17.85
C THR A 666 23.40 -31.98 -19.05
N ALA A 667 23.72 -31.43 -20.23
CA ALA A 667 23.91 -32.23 -21.44
C ALA A 667 25.02 -33.28 -21.26
N ASN A 668 26.15 -32.90 -20.65
CA ASN A 668 27.22 -33.84 -20.38
C ASN A 668 26.84 -34.90 -19.33
N ARG A 669 26.07 -34.54 -18.29
CA ARG A 669 25.60 -35.51 -17.29
C ARG A 669 24.59 -36.50 -17.88
N THR A 670 23.69 -36.03 -18.74
CA THR A 670 22.73 -36.87 -19.47
C THR A 670 23.43 -37.83 -20.43
N LEU A 671 24.40 -37.33 -21.21
CA LEU A 671 25.21 -38.20 -22.07
C LEU A 671 25.94 -39.28 -21.25
N ASN A 672 26.62 -38.86 -20.17
CA ASN A 672 27.30 -39.79 -19.27
C ASN A 672 26.33 -40.81 -18.67
N HIS A 673 25.12 -40.40 -18.30
CA HIS A 673 24.09 -41.30 -17.80
C HIS A 673 23.77 -42.39 -18.83
N TYR A 674 23.42 -42.03 -20.07
CA TYR A 674 23.12 -43.01 -21.13
C TYR A 674 24.30 -43.96 -21.39
N MET A 675 25.52 -43.42 -21.47
CA MET A 675 26.74 -44.22 -21.63
C MET A 675 26.93 -45.21 -20.46
N THR A 676 26.75 -44.77 -19.22
CA THR A 676 26.91 -45.63 -18.03
C THR A 676 25.79 -46.64 -17.83
N THR A 677 24.59 -46.37 -18.33
CA THR A 677 23.44 -47.30 -18.26
C THR A 677 23.38 -48.28 -19.44
N GLY A 678 24.35 -48.25 -20.36
CA GLY A 678 24.39 -49.15 -21.52
C GLY A 678 23.46 -48.78 -22.67
N GLN A 679 22.84 -47.59 -22.66
CA GLN A 679 21.95 -47.10 -23.72
C GLN A 679 22.76 -46.43 -24.85
N GLN A 680 23.54 -47.23 -25.58
CA GLN A 680 24.56 -46.72 -26.51
C GLN A 680 23.97 -45.95 -27.71
N ASP A 681 22.88 -46.46 -28.31
CA ASP A 681 22.23 -45.79 -29.44
C ASP A 681 21.63 -44.44 -29.01
N THR A 682 20.89 -44.43 -27.89
CA THR A 682 20.37 -43.20 -27.28
C THR A 682 21.48 -42.20 -26.93
N ALA A 683 22.61 -42.67 -26.40
CA ALA A 683 23.76 -41.81 -26.10
C ALA A 683 24.34 -41.17 -27.36
N LYS A 684 24.44 -41.93 -28.45
CA LYS A 684 24.94 -41.46 -29.74
C LYS A 684 24.00 -40.43 -30.35
N ASP A 685 22.71 -40.71 -30.39
CA ASP A 685 21.70 -39.79 -30.93
C ASP A 685 21.67 -38.49 -30.11
N TYR A 686 21.63 -38.59 -28.78
CA TYR A 686 21.69 -37.44 -27.88
C TYR A 686 22.98 -36.62 -28.07
N PHE A 687 24.14 -37.27 -28.25
CA PHE A 687 25.38 -36.58 -28.54
C PHE A 687 25.34 -35.85 -29.87
N LEU A 688 24.75 -36.43 -30.92
CA LEU A 688 24.64 -35.79 -32.23
C LEU A 688 23.72 -34.56 -32.16
N GLU A 689 22.58 -34.67 -31.49
CA GLU A 689 21.65 -33.56 -31.26
C GLU A 689 22.27 -32.42 -30.44
N ASN A 690 23.13 -32.75 -29.47
CA ASN A 690 23.71 -31.79 -28.52
C ASN A 690 25.21 -31.57 -28.74
N LYS A 691 25.73 -31.89 -29.92
CA LYS A 691 27.17 -31.94 -30.21
C LYS A 691 27.86 -30.62 -29.92
N GLU A 692 27.26 -29.51 -30.33
CA GLU A 692 27.78 -28.17 -30.13
C GLU A 692 27.91 -27.83 -28.63
N THR A 693 26.83 -28.02 -27.87
CA THR A 693 26.82 -27.77 -26.42
C THR A 693 27.81 -28.67 -25.68
N ILE A 694 27.87 -29.96 -26.01
CA ILE A 694 28.79 -30.91 -25.37
C ILE A 694 30.25 -30.61 -25.72
N SER A 695 30.54 -30.19 -26.95
CA SER A 695 31.90 -29.81 -27.38
C SER A 695 32.48 -28.63 -26.56
N MET A 696 31.61 -27.78 -26.01
CA MET A 696 31.98 -26.63 -25.20
C MET A 696 32.30 -26.96 -23.74
N LYS A 697 32.18 -28.23 -23.32
CA LYS A 697 32.50 -28.71 -21.97
C LYS A 697 33.87 -28.23 -21.48
N GLN A 698 34.94 -28.52 -22.22
CA GLN A 698 36.30 -28.23 -21.75
C GLN A 698 36.56 -26.73 -21.58
N PRO A 699 36.26 -25.85 -22.56
CA PRO A 699 36.36 -24.41 -22.38
C PRO A 699 35.55 -23.86 -21.19
N VAL A 700 34.28 -24.28 -21.09
CA VAL A 700 33.35 -23.81 -20.06
C VAL A 700 33.79 -24.22 -18.66
N TYR A 701 34.23 -25.48 -18.48
CA TYR A 701 34.73 -25.98 -17.19
C TYR A 701 36.03 -25.28 -16.77
N LYS A 702 36.95 -25.00 -17.70
CA LYS A 702 38.17 -24.23 -17.42
C LYS A 702 37.85 -22.82 -16.90
N ILE A 703 36.91 -22.13 -17.54
CA ILE A 703 36.47 -20.81 -17.09
C ILE A 703 35.76 -20.88 -15.74
N ARG A 704 34.88 -21.86 -15.53
CA ARG A 704 34.23 -22.08 -14.24
C ARG A 704 35.25 -22.28 -13.11
N ALA A 705 36.28 -23.07 -13.35
CA ALA A 705 37.37 -23.28 -12.40
C ALA A 705 38.15 -21.98 -12.13
N TYR A 706 38.42 -21.19 -13.17
CA TYR A 706 39.09 -19.89 -13.04
C TYR A 706 38.24 -18.87 -12.23
N LEU A 707 36.95 -18.74 -12.54
CA LEU A 707 36.02 -17.91 -11.77
C LEU A 707 35.91 -18.37 -10.31
N THR A 708 36.00 -19.67 -10.06
CA THR A 708 36.02 -20.24 -8.70
C THR A 708 37.28 -19.80 -7.95
N LYS A 709 38.45 -19.81 -8.58
CA LYS A 709 39.70 -19.29 -8.00
C LYS A 709 39.58 -17.80 -7.69
N ILE A 710 39.05 -17.00 -8.62
CA ILE A 710 38.82 -15.56 -8.38
C ILE A 710 37.87 -15.35 -7.19
N ASN A 711 36.75 -16.07 -7.13
CA ASN A 711 35.81 -15.92 -6.01
C ASN A 711 36.44 -16.32 -4.66
N LYS A 712 37.33 -17.32 -4.62
CA LYS A 712 38.11 -17.67 -3.42
C LYS A 712 39.04 -16.53 -3.02
N GLU A 713 39.70 -15.91 -4.00
CA GLU A 713 40.60 -14.78 -3.77
C GLU A 713 39.86 -13.54 -3.27
N ILE A 714 38.72 -13.20 -3.87
CA ILE A 714 37.84 -12.11 -3.38
C ILE A 714 37.46 -12.36 -1.91
N LYS A 715 37.08 -13.60 -1.56
CA LYS A 715 36.75 -13.97 -0.16
C LYS A 715 37.96 -13.80 0.76
N ARG A 716 39.16 -14.16 0.31
CA ARG A 716 40.42 -13.97 1.07
C ARG A 716 40.70 -12.49 1.34
N LEU A 717 40.60 -11.65 0.31
CA LEU A 717 40.79 -10.20 0.41
C LEU A 717 39.78 -9.56 1.37
N GLN A 718 38.51 -9.96 1.30
CA GLN A 718 37.45 -9.47 2.20
C GLN A 718 37.70 -9.83 3.67
N ARG A 719 38.38 -10.96 3.93
CA ARG A 719 38.71 -11.42 5.29
C ARG A 719 40.04 -10.85 5.81
N SER A 720 40.82 -10.16 4.97
CA SER A 720 42.10 -9.60 5.38
C SER A 720 41.91 -8.55 6.48
N LYS A 721 42.68 -8.65 7.56
CA LYS A 721 42.74 -7.63 8.63
C LYS A 721 43.81 -6.58 8.37
N THR A 722 44.70 -6.79 7.39
CA THR A 722 45.85 -5.92 7.13
C THR A 722 45.62 -4.93 6.00
N LEU A 723 44.66 -5.19 5.10
CA LEU A 723 44.34 -4.31 3.99
C LEU A 723 43.31 -3.25 4.41
N SER A 724 43.56 -2.00 3.99
CA SER A 724 42.60 -0.91 4.16
C SER A 724 41.30 -1.17 3.36
N PRO A 725 40.18 -0.52 3.72
CA PRO A 725 38.92 -0.60 2.96
C PRO A 725 39.08 -0.25 1.46
N SER A 726 39.91 0.74 1.16
CA SER A 726 40.18 1.20 -0.21
C SER A 726 41.02 0.18 -0.98
N ASP A 727 42.11 -0.34 -0.40
CA ASP A 727 42.94 -1.38 -1.04
C ASP A 727 42.14 -2.66 -1.30
N LYS A 728 41.26 -3.02 -0.36
CA LYS A 728 40.33 -4.14 -0.54
C LYS A 728 39.43 -3.89 -1.74
N ARG A 729 38.88 -2.68 -1.86
CA ARG A 729 37.97 -2.31 -2.93
C ARG A 729 38.67 -2.37 -4.28
N GLU A 730 39.83 -1.74 -4.41
CA GLU A 730 40.60 -1.69 -5.65
C GLU A 730 40.96 -3.10 -6.15
N LYS A 731 41.50 -3.95 -5.27
CA LYS A 731 41.88 -5.33 -5.61
C LYS A 731 40.66 -6.18 -5.99
N ILE A 732 39.54 -6.02 -5.29
CA ILE A 732 38.30 -6.73 -5.61
C ILE A 732 37.74 -6.27 -6.96
N ASP A 733 37.80 -4.98 -7.27
CA ASP A 733 37.31 -4.45 -8.55
C ASP A 733 38.20 -4.90 -9.72
N ALA A 734 39.52 -4.99 -9.53
CA ALA A 734 40.41 -5.60 -10.52
C ALA A 734 40.06 -7.08 -10.82
N LEU A 735 39.71 -7.84 -9.78
CA LEU A 735 39.24 -9.22 -9.93
C LEU A 735 37.88 -9.30 -10.62
N ASN A 736 36.94 -8.42 -10.29
CA ASN A 736 35.63 -8.36 -10.94
C ASN A 736 35.74 -7.98 -12.43
N ARG A 737 36.61 -7.02 -12.80
CA ARG A 737 36.93 -6.71 -14.21
C ARG A 737 37.47 -7.93 -14.95
N THR A 738 38.30 -8.72 -14.28
CA THR A 738 38.85 -9.94 -14.86
C THR A 738 37.77 -10.99 -15.07
N LYS A 739 36.82 -11.16 -14.13
CA LYS A 739 35.65 -12.03 -14.32
C LYS A 739 34.86 -11.63 -15.56
N ALA A 740 34.46 -10.35 -15.64
CA ALA A 740 33.65 -9.84 -16.74
C ALA A 740 34.34 -10.04 -18.10
N ARG A 741 35.64 -9.72 -18.19
CA ARG A 741 36.43 -9.89 -19.42
C ARG A 741 36.54 -11.35 -19.88
N VAL A 742 36.78 -12.28 -18.94
CA VAL A 742 36.92 -13.71 -19.28
C VAL A 742 35.59 -14.29 -19.74
N THR A 743 34.48 -13.97 -19.08
CA THR A 743 33.15 -14.44 -19.50
C THR A 743 32.74 -13.84 -20.85
N ARG A 744 33.02 -12.55 -21.08
CA ARG A 744 32.75 -11.87 -22.36
C ARG A 744 33.49 -12.49 -23.54
N THR A 745 34.76 -12.82 -23.35
CA THR A 745 35.60 -13.44 -24.40
C THR A 745 35.02 -14.79 -24.84
N LEU A 746 34.51 -15.58 -23.88
CA LEU A 746 33.84 -16.84 -24.19
C LEU A 746 32.53 -16.62 -24.95
N PHE A 747 31.70 -15.67 -24.52
CA PHE A 747 30.43 -15.38 -25.19
C PHE A 747 30.60 -14.95 -26.63
N LYS A 748 31.58 -14.09 -26.92
CA LYS A 748 31.91 -13.72 -28.30
C LYS A 748 32.24 -14.96 -29.14
N LYS A 749 32.96 -15.94 -28.58
CA LYS A 749 33.30 -17.19 -29.25
C LYS A 749 32.09 -18.12 -29.44
N ILE A 750 31.17 -18.17 -28.48
CA ILE A 750 29.93 -18.95 -28.57
C ILE A 750 29.02 -18.37 -29.68
N ARG A 751 28.82 -17.04 -29.71
CA ARG A 751 27.95 -16.34 -30.67
C ARG A 751 28.48 -16.31 -32.10
N THR A 752 29.76 -16.63 -32.32
CA THR A 752 30.32 -16.83 -33.66
C THR A 752 30.23 -18.28 -34.14
N THR A 753 29.89 -19.21 -33.25
CA THR A 753 29.82 -20.65 -33.55
C THR A 753 28.38 -21.12 -33.74
N ARG A 754 27.43 -20.48 -33.01
CA ARG A 754 25.99 -20.50 -33.29
C ARG A 754 25.66 -19.38 -34.25
#